data_AF-A0A8J3ECM9-F1
#
_entry.id   AF-A0A8J3ECM9-F1
#
_cell.length_a   1.000
_cell.length_b   1.000
_cell.length_c   1.000
_cell.angle_alpha   90.00
_cell.angle_beta   90.00
_cell.angle_gamma   90.00
#
_symmetry.space_group_name_H-M   'P 1'
#
loop_
_entity.id
_entity.type
_entity.pdbx_description
1 polymer ?
#
loop_
_entity_poly.entity_id
_entity_poly.type
_entity_poly.pdbx_seq_one_letter_code
_entity_poly.pdbx_strand_id
1 'polypeptide(L)'
;MNAPVPDAPGGSPLAGLGCLVLAHENAPQIRLLLDRLTRGGARCWVHLDRRAEETRAALHLAGLPAGAELLPRQRSFAAEWGGFAMVEATLALMRAALAPPAEGAAGAARAPRALCLLSGTHLPIRPAAEIADLLLDGREHADLRFACAEPPERESLRRFWYPTLRGREQDSRLLRLVNRNAWRLGRRDLARGLRGMTPMVGSQWWCLTAGTARRMLEFLDANPWYARFFRLAHIPDESFFQTLLGAFVARGAVRLGPPSSYQVMEGYGPRILGVRDLPPAFASGLPFARKFDSRIEPEAVSLALAASGDPAAGAAGPGDDRTVVAGRRRRRGRSDGRMGGIVTPAAAPGKAAPLPDGLAPVGAPPAPRAGEILALIVARNEALRLPSALAHARRLGVDRAILIDNGSRDGTRAVAEAERGWVHLIDAPGSYAGSNFGVDWTNAVLDRWARGHWVLVLDADEVLVFPGSERDGSLRALCAHLDAIGSEALRAVLLDCFPAGPLHEMAFRPGDDLVAAAPFFEPPRLREEPCEHFPYVQQYGGLRERVFFPEADPRRPARFLHRRLYNLAWRLRPLRGAAWFRALAPRCSPNLTKVPLVRWREGARLIASTHMLAPMAMAAGQPTGVLLHFKFLQDFHARALDAVARGAHFDDSREYRRYLAALAADPQFRLHGPRSVGYSGPDQLLRLGLMRDSEAWRTARADAECDGGAPHVPARHALGAEGLAKEGT
;
A
#
# COMPACT_ATOMS: atom_id res chain seq x y z
N MET A 1 -20.75 -35.77 -47.82
CA MET A 1 -20.58 -36.01 -46.37
C MET A 1 -20.09 -34.72 -45.76
N ASN A 2 -21.02 -33.84 -45.40
CA ASN A 2 -20.72 -32.56 -44.76
C ASN A 2 -20.65 -32.78 -43.26
N ALA A 3 -19.50 -32.44 -42.68
CA ALA A 3 -19.27 -32.45 -41.25
C ALA A 3 -20.32 -31.59 -40.51
N PRO A 4 -20.77 -32.00 -39.32
CA PRO A 4 -21.76 -31.26 -38.57
C PRO A 4 -21.20 -29.90 -38.14
N VAL A 5 -22.01 -28.86 -38.36
CA VAL A 5 -21.82 -27.53 -37.79
C VAL A 5 -21.84 -27.67 -36.27
N PRO A 6 -20.87 -27.10 -35.52
CA PRO A 6 -20.93 -27.13 -34.05
C PRO A 6 -22.14 -26.33 -33.58
N ASP A 7 -22.96 -26.95 -32.73
CA ASP A 7 -24.12 -26.34 -32.08
C ASP A 7 -23.77 -24.98 -31.45
N ALA A 8 -24.64 -23.99 -31.66
CA ALA A 8 -24.63 -22.75 -30.90
C ALA A 8 -24.80 -23.08 -29.39
N PRO A 9 -23.97 -22.54 -28.47
CA PRO A 9 -24.06 -22.89 -27.07
C PRO A 9 -25.27 -22.21 -26.41
N GLY A 10 -26.40 -22.91 -26.39
CA GLY A 10 -27.63 -22.54 -25.66
C GLY A 10 -27.52 -22.71 -24.14
N GLY A 11 -26.53 -22.07 -23.51
CA GLY A 11 -26.42 -22.00 -22.04
C GLY A 11 -26.70 -20.58 -21.54
N SER A 12 -27.34 -20.44 -20.37
CA SER A 12 -27.49 -19.13 -19.71
C SER A 12 -26.11 -18.67 -19.18
N PRO A 13 -25.45 -17.65 -19.76
CA PRO A 13 -24.04 -17.37 -19.48
C PRO A 13 -23.74 -17.06 -18.01
N LEU A 14 -24.70 -16.47 -17.30
CA LEU A 14 -24.59 -16.10 -15.89
C LEU A 14 -25.05 -17.19 -14.91
N ALA A 15 -25.30 -18.43 -15.37
CA ALA A 15 -25.77 -19.53 -14.50
C ALA A 15 -24.86 -19.84 -13.30
N GLY A 16 -23.59 -19.43 -13.34
CA GLY A 16 -22.63 -19.54 -12.24
C GLY A 16 -22.55 -18.32 -11.32
N LEU A 17 -23.26 -17.23 -11.61
CA LEU A 17 -23.14 -15.97 -10.88
C LEU A 17 -24.29 -15.78 -9.89
N GLY A 18 -23.94 -15.56 -8.62
CA GLY A 18 -24.87 -15.12 -7.57
C GLY A 18 -24.77 -13.62 -7.35
N CYS A 19 -25.84 -12.87 -7.58
CA CYS A 19 -25.88 -11.43 -7.38
C CYS A 19 -26.50 -11.09 -6.03
N LEU A 20 -25.74 -10.44 -5.16
CA LEU A 20 -26.16 -9.96 -3.85
C LEU A 20 -26.56 -8.49 -3.97
N VAL A 21 -27.84 -8.18 -3.91
CA VAL A 21 -28.36 -6.83 -4.21
C VAL A 21 -28.79 -6.11 -2.94
N LEU A 22 -28.10 -5.02 -2.61
CA LEU A 22 -28.45 -4.08 -1.54
C LEU A 22 -29.31 -2.94 -2.09
N ALA A 23 -30.53 -2.78 -1.57
CA ALA A 23 -31.50 -1.81 -2.09
C ALA A 23 -32.30 -1.10 -0.99
N HIS A 24 -32.78 0.12 -1.29
CA HIS A 24 -33.59 0.92 -0.34
C HIS A 24 -34.62 1.84 -1.00
N GLU A 25 -34.57 2.04 -2.32
CA GLU A 25 -35.49 2.92 -3.05
C GLU A 25 -35.62 2.49 -4.52
N ASN A 26 -36.62 3.05 -5.23
CA ASN A 26 -36.85 2.89 -6.68
C ASN A 26 -37.07 1.42 -7.11
N ALA A 27 -38.23 0.87 -6.74
CA ALA A 27 -38.64 -0.49 -7.12
C ALA A 27 -38.56 -0.77 -8.64
N PRO A 28 -38.98 0.14 -9.55
CA PRO A 28 -38.83 -0.09 -10.99
C PRO A 28 -37.38 -0.28 -11.44
N GLN A 29 -36.44 0.54 -10.95
CA GLN A 29 -35.02 0.39 -11.27
C GLN A 29 -34.45 -0.95 -10.74
N ILE A 30 -34.82 -1.32 -9.51
CA ILE A 30 -34.42 -2.61 -8.93
C ILE A 30 -34.94 -3.76 -9.80
N ARG A 31 -36.22 -3.71 -10.21
CA ARG A 31 -36.84 -4.72 -11.08
C ARG A 31 -36.09 -4.86 -12.41
N LEU A 32 -35.73 -3.73 -13.04
CA LEU A 32 -34.95 -3.71 -14.28
C LEU A 32 -33.60 -4.41 -14.15
N LEU A 33 -32.87 -4.15 -13.06
CA LEU A 33 -31.60 -4.82 -12.76
C LEU A 33 -31.81 -6.33 -12.59
N LEU A 34 -32.80 -6.73 -11.78
CA LEU A 34 -33.09 -8.14 -11.52
C LEU A 34 -33.48 -8.87 -12.80
N ASP A 35 -34.36 -8.30 -13.63
CA ASP A 35 -34.76 -8.91 -14.89
C ASP A 35 -33.59 -9.15 -15.84
N ARG A 36 -32.65 -8.21 -15.92
CA ARG A 36 -31.48 -8.35 -16.79
C ARG A 36 -30.55 -9.46 -16.31
N LEU A 37 -30.29 -9.52 -15.02
CA LEU A 37 -29.42 -10.53 -14.42
C LEU A 37 -30.03 -11.94 -14.50
N THR A 38 -31.30 -12.10 -14.12
CA THR A 38 -31.96 -13.42 -14.12
C THR A 38 -32.21 -13.94 -15.54
N ARG A 39 -32.51 -13.08 -16.52
CA ARG A 39 -32.57 -13.48 -17.94
C ARG A 39 -31.24 -14.01 -18.46
N GLY A 40 -30.12 -13.48 -17.98
CA GLY A 40 -28.79 -14.02 -18.26
C GLY A 40 -28.47 -15.33 -17.53
N GLY A 41 -29.32 -15.78 -16.60
CA GLY A 41 -29.15 -16.99 -15.80
C GLY A 41 -28.63 -16.77 -14.38
N ALA A 42 -28.36 -15.53 -13.97
CA ALA A 42 -27.87 -15.27 -12.62
C ALA A 42 -28.96 -15.54 -11.57
N ARG A 43 -28.55 -15.96 -10.36
CA ARG A 43 -29.46 -15.97 -9.20
C ARG A 43 -29.27 -14.69 -8.40
N CYS A 44 -30.35 -14.06 -8.00
CA CYS A 44 -30.31 -12.80 -7.27
C CYS A 44 -30.88 -12.96 -5.85
N TRP A 45 -30.15 -12.50 -4.85
CA TRP A 45 -30.65 -12.33 -3.50
C TRP A 45 -30.74 -10.84 -3.20
N VAL A 46 -31.90 -10.39 -2.74
CA VAL A 46 -32.18 -8.97 -2.54
C VAL A 46 -32.35 -8.70 -1.05
N HIS A 47 -31.58 -7.75 -0.54
CA HIS A 47 -31.80 -7.13 0.76
C HIS A 47 -32.43 -5.77 0.54
N LEU A 48 -33.62 -5.57 1.13
CA LEU A 48 -34.22 -4.24 1.24
C LEU A 48 -33.99 -3.69 2.64
N ASP A 49 -33.56 -2.43 2.71
CA ASP A 49 -33.46 -1.68 3.97
C ASP A 49 -34.77 -1.80 4.75
N ARG A 50 -34.67 -2.00 6.07
CA ARG A 50 -35.84 -2.18 6.95
C ARG A 50 -36.83 -1.00 6.88
N ARG A 51 -36.35 0.20 6.57
CA ARG A 51 -37.15 1.43 6.44
C ARG A 51 -37.82 1.59 5.07
N ALA A 52 -37.43 0.79 4.06
CA ALA A 52 -37.93 0.89 2.69
C ALA A 52 -39.27 0.14 2.49
N GLU A 53 -40.28 0.45 3.30
CA GLU A 53 -41.55 -0.28 3.32
C GLU A 53 -42.34 -0.12 2.01
N GLU A 54 -42.37 1.10 1.46
CA GLU A 54 -43.02 1.37 0.18
C GLU A 54 -42.38 0.60 -0.98
N THR A 55 -41.05 0.58 -1.03
CA THR A 55 -40.30 -0.15 -2.07
C THR A 55 -40.52 -1.65 -1.94
N ARG A 56 -40.59 -2.17 -0.71
CA ARG A 56 -40.92 -3.57 -0.45
C ARG A 56 -42.35 -3.90 -0.90
N ALA A 57 -43.33 -3.07 -0.56
CA ALA A 57 -44.72 -3.26 -0.99
C ALA A 57 -44.83 -3.25 -2.52
N ALA A 58 -44.16 -2.30 -3.18
CA ALA A 58 -44.13 -2.22 -4.64
C ALA A 58 -43.49 -3.45 -5.31
N LEU A 59 -42.37 -3.98 -4.77
CA LEU A 59 -41.74 -5.19 -5.29
C LEU A 59 -42.57 -6.46 -5.03
N HIS A 60 -43.28 -6.53 -3.89
CA HIS A 60 -44.20 -7.64 -3.63
C HIS A 60 -45.40 -7.59 -4.59
N LEU A 61 -45.97 -6.41 -4.83
CA LEU A 61 -47.10 -6.23 -5.73
C LEU A 61 -46.72 -6.54 -7.20
N ALA A 62 -45.54 -6.09 -7.64
CA ALA A 62 -45.06 -6.33 -9.00
C ALA A 62 -44.58 -7.77 -9.24
N GLY A 63 -44.28 -8.52 -8.17
CA GLY A 63 -43.64 -9.82 -8.24
C GLY A 63 -42.15 -9.73 -8.61
N LEU A 64 -41.36 -10.68 -8.10
CA LEU A 64 -39.95 -10.83 -8.46
C LEU A 64 -39.79 -11.75 -9.67
N PRO A 65 -38.74 -11.55 -10.50
CA PRO A 65 -38.47 -12.46 -11.61
C PRO A 65 -38.07 -13.84 -11.07
N ALA A 66 -38.33 -14.88 -11.86
CA ALA A 66 -37.81 -16.21 -11.57
C ALA A 66 -36.28 -16.15 -11.41
N GLY A 67 -35.75 -16.74 -10.34
CA GLY A 67 -34.32 -16.67 -10.01
C GLY A 67 -33.92 -15.52 -9.09
N ALA A 68 -34.83 -14.61 -8.72
CA ALA A 68 -34.61 -13.61 -7.70
C ALA A 68 -35.43 -13.88 -6.42
N GLU A 69 -34.81 -13.71 -5.27
CA GLU A 69 -35.43 -13.88 -3.96
C GLU A 69 -35.22 -12.64 -3.09
N LEU A 70 -36.28 -12.21 -2.41
CA LEU A 70 -36.21 -11.15 -1.42
C LEU A 70 -35.98 -11.76 -0.03
N LEU A 71 -34.94 -11.30 0.66
CA LEU A 71 -34.69 -11.70 2.04
C LEU A 71 -35.89 -11.35 2.94
N PRO A 72 -36.23 -12.24 3.88
CA PRO A 72 -37.33 -12.03 4.81
C PRO A 72 -37.03 -10.83 5.71
N ARG A 73 -38.09 -10.15 6.18
CA ARG A 73 -37.98 -8.90 6.96
C ARG A 73 -37.11 -9.05 8.22
N GLN A 74 -37.09 -10.24 8.82
CA GLN A 74 -36.27 -10.58 10.00
C GLN A 74 -34.76 -10.50 9.70
N ARG A 75 -34.37 -10.62 8.42
CA ARG A 75 -33.00 -10.48 7.92
C ARG A 75 -32.76 -9.14 7.21
N SER A 76 -33.71 -8.20 7.28
CA SER A 76 -33.52 -6.82 6.84
C SER A 76 -32.94 -5.96 7.96
N PHE A 77 -31.98 -5.11 7.64
CA PHE A 77 -31.28 -4.22 8.57
C PHE A 77 -31.57 -2.76 8.19
N ALA A 78 -31.69 -1.88 9.18
CA ALA A 78 -31.79 -0.44 8.93
C ALA A 78 -30.37 0.08 8.65
N ALA A 79 -29.99 0.17 7.39
CA ALA A 79 -28.66 0.52 6.96
C ALA A 79 -28.45 2.02 7.05
N GLU A 80 -27.69 2.47 8.04
CA GLU A 80 -27.24 3.85 8.13
C GLU A 80 -25.95 4.04 7.34
N TRP A 81 -25.80 5.18 6.69
CA TRP A 81 -24.56 5.50 5.98
C TRP A 81 -23.36 5.49 6.95
N GLY A 82 -22.30 4.78 6.55
CA GLY A 82 -21.10 4.59 7.37
C GLY A 82 -21.29 3.67 8.59
N GLY A 83 -22.46 3.02 8.73
CA GLY A 83 -22.79 2.13 9.83
C GLY A 83 -22.52 0.65 9.54
N PHE A 84 -22.30 -0.14 10.60
CA PHE A 84 -22.04 -1.58 10.50
C PHE A 84 -23.22 -2.41 9.95
N ALA A 85 -24.44 -1.85 9.95
CA ALA A 85 -25.62 -2.51 9.41
C ALA A 85 -25.49 -2.84 7.90
N MET A 86 -24.66 -2.10 7.16
CA MET A 86 -24.36 -2.41 5.75
C MET A 86 -23.56 -3.72 5.63
N VAL A 87 -22.62 -3.95 6.55
CA VAL A 87 -21.86 -5.21 6.65
C VAL A 87 -22.80 -6.34 7.05
N GLU A 88 -23.69 -6.12 8.02
CA GLU A 88 -24.69 -7.12 8.44
C GLU A 88 -25.62 -7.54 7.31
N ALA A 89 -26.10 -6.58 6.51
CA ALA A 89 -26.90 -6.84 5.31
C ALA A 89 -26.13 -7.67 4.28
N THR A 90 -24.87 -7.33 4.03
CA THR A 90 -23.99 -8.06 3.11
C THR A 90 -23.75 -9.50 3.58
N LEU A 91 -23.47 -9.70 4.88
CA LEU A 91 -23.29 -11.03 5.46
C LEU A 91 -24.56 -11.89 5.40
N ALA A 92 -25.74 -11.28 5.61
CA ALA A 92 -27.01 -11.99 5.48
C ALA A 92 -27.27 -12.45 4.03
N LEU A 93 -26.92 -11.62 3.05
CA LEU A 93 -26.96 -11.99 1.63
C LEU A 93 -25.98 -13.12 1.31
N MET A 94 -24.72 -13.03 1.76
CA MET A 94 -23.72 -14.08 1.56
C MET A 94 -24.18 -15.43 2.13
N ARG A 95 -24.69 -15.42 3.37
CA ARG A 95 -25.19 -16.65 4.03
C ARG A 95 -26.40 -17.23 3.32
N ALA A 96 -27.32 -16.41 2.82
CA ALA A 96 -28.48 -16.89 2.05
C ALA A 96 -28.04 -17.51 0.71
N ALA A 97 -27.10 -16.88 0.00
CA ALA A 97 -26.62 -17.36 -1.29
C ALA A 97 -25.78 -18.65 -1.20
N LEU A 98 -25.14 -18.89 -0.06
CA LEU A 98 -24.28 -20.06 0.19
C LEU A 98 -24.95 -21.15 1.04
N ALA A 99 -26.19 -20.93 1.47
CA ALA A 99 -26.94 -21.94 2.22
C ALA A 99 -27.15 -23.20 1.35
N PRO A 100 -27.12 -24.40 1.95
CA PRO A 100 -27.47 -25.62 1.23
C PRO A 100 -28.92 -25.51 0.72
N PRO A 101 -29.22 -26.09 -0.47
CA PRO A 101 -30.59 -26.13 -0.96
C PRO A 101 -31.48 -26.89 0.04
N ALA A 102 -32.72 -26.42 0.22
CA ALA A 102 -33.68 -27.06 1.11
C ALA A 102 -33.95 -28.50 0.65
N GLU A 103 -33.97 -29.44 1.60
CA GLU A 103 -34.31 -30.84 1.36
C GLU A 103 -35.68 -30.93 0.66
N GLY A 104 -35.75 -31.63 -0.48
CA GLY A 104 -36.99 -31.83 -1.24
C GLY A 104 -37.26 -30.85 -2.39
N ALA A 105 -36.39 -29.87 -2.66
CA ALA A 105 -36.50 -29.03 -3.85
C ALA A 105 -36.07 -29.80 -5.12
N ALA A 106 -36.99 -30.60 -5.67
CA ALA A 106 -36.82 -31.29 -6.94
C ALA A 106 -36.66 -30.26 -8.08
N GLY A 107 -35.41 -30.05 -8.50
CA GLY A 107 -34.98 -28.99 -9.41
C GLY A 107 -33.83 -28.20 -8.81
N ALA A 108 -32.73 -28.88 -8.44
CA ALA A 108 -31.62 -28.27 -7.72
C ALA A 108 -30.93 -27.19 -8.57
N ALA A 109 -31.33 -25.93 -8.36
CA ALA A 109 -30.64 -24.80 -8.94
C ALA A 109 -29.15 -24.85 -8.57
N ARG A 110 -28.28 -24.75 -9.59
CA ARG A 110 -26.83 -24.89 -9.43
C ARG A 110 -26.32 -23.85 -8.43
N ALA A 111 -25.50 -24.30 -7.48
CA ALA A 111 -24.88 -23.42 -6.51
C ALA A 111 -23.99 -22.36 -7.22
N PRO A 112 -23.96 -21.11 -6.74
CA PRO A 112 -23.16 -20.07 -7.36
C PRO A 112 -21.65 -20.40 -7.27
N ARG A 113 -20.93 -20.10 -8.35
CA ARG A 113 -19.46 -20.18 -8.44
C ARG A 113 -18.78 -18.91 -7.95
N ALA A 114 -19.45 -17.77 -8.12
CA ALA A 114 -19.01 -16.47 -7.62
C ALA A 114 -20.21 -15.66 -7.08
N LEU A 115 -19.94 -14.74 -6.16
CA LEU A 115 -20.90 -13.82 -5.57
C LEU A 115 -20.50 -12.38 -5.91
N CYS A 116 -21.35 -11.65 -6.63
CA CYS A 116 -21.15 -10.25 -6.97
C CYS A 116 -22.06 -9.35 -6.13
N LEU A 117 -21.47 -8.45 -5.36
CA LEU A 117 -22.19 -7.48 -4.52
C LEU A 117 -22.54 -6.23 -5.34
N LEU A 118 -23.83 -5.95 -5.43
CA LEU A 118 -24.40 -4.85 -6.21
C LEU A 118 -25.34 -4.00 -5.34
N SER A 119 -25.49 -2.73 -5.72
CA SER A 119 -26.62 -1.91 -5.26
C SER A 119 -27.78 -1.99 -6.24
N GLY A 120 -29.00 -1.71 -5.78
CA GLY A 120 -30.19 -1.58 -6.64
C GLY A 120 -30.13 -0.47 -7.71
N THR A 121 -29.00 0.25 -7.78
CA THR A 121 -28.74 1.33 -8.75
C THR A 121 -27.57 1.00 -9.69
N HIS A 122 -27.08 -0.24 -9.67
CA HIS A 122 -26.19 -0.76 -10.69
C HIS A 122 -27.00 -1.13 -11.93
N LEU A 123 -26.36 -1.07 -13.10
CA LEU A 123 -26.83 -1.74 -14.31
C LEU A 123 -25.66 -2.44 -14.99
N PRO A 124 -25.90 -3.57 -15.67
CA PRO A 124 -24.92 -4.15 -16.58
C PRO A 124 -24.67 -3.18 -17.73
N ILE A 125 -23.40 -3.04 -18.10
CA ILE A 125 -22.97 -2.24 -19.26
C ILE A 125 -22.30 -3.11 -20.34
N ARG A 126 -22.39 -4.43 -20.18
CA ARG A 126 -21.85 -5.46 -21.06
C ARG A 126 -22.87 -6.58 -21.28
N PRO A 127 -22.78 -7.33 -22.38
CA PRO A 127 -23.58 -8.54 -22.60
C PRO A 127 -23.31 -9.60 -21.53
N ALA A 128 -24.30 -10.49 -21.31
CA ALA A 128 -24.23 -11.53 -20.28
C ALA A 128 -23.01 -12.46 -20.41
N ALA A 129 -22.62 -12.81 -21.64
CA ALA A 129 -21.44 -13.64 -21.91
C ALA A 129 -20.14 -12.93 -21.48
N GLU A 130 -19.95 -11.68 -21.86
CA GLU A 130 -18.79 -10.88 -21.45
C GLU A 130 -18.72 -10.71 -19.93
N ILE A 131 -19.87 -10.50 -19.26
CA ILE A 131 -19.91 -10.43 -17.80
C ILE A 131 -19.46 -11.76 -17.17
N ALA A 132 -19.89 -12.90 -17.73
CA ALA A 132 -19.48 -14.21 -17.26
C ALA A 132 -17.97 -14.40 -17.41
N ASP A 133 -17.39 -14.05 -18.57
CA ASP A 133 -15.96 -14.14 -18.82
C ASP A 133 -15.14 -13.25 -17.88
N LEU A 134 -15.65 -12.06 -17.57
CA LEU A 134 -14.99 -11.10 -16.69
C LEU A 134 -15.03 -11.48 -15.21
N LEU A 135 -16.08 -12.17 -14.74
CA LEU A 135 -16.33 -12.39 -13.31
C LEU A 135 -16.26 -13.85 -12.85
N LEU A 136 -16.26 -14.82 -13.77
CA LEU A 136 -16.18 -16.26 -13.47
C LEU A 136 -14.81 -16.86 -13.85
N ASP A 137 -13.78 -16.02 -13.96
CA ASP A 137 -12.40 -16.38 -14.31
C ASP A 137 -11.60 -17.02 -13.14
N GLY A 138 -12.21 -17.10 -11.94
CA GLY A 138 -11.61 -17.66 -10.73
C GLY A 138 -10.74 -16.68 -9.95
N ARG A 139 -10.79 -15.38 -10.26
CA ARG A 139 -10.15 -14.31 -9.49
C ARG A 139 -11.15 -13.60 -8.58
N GLU A 140 -10.61 -12.85 -7.63
CA GLU A 140 -11.36 -12.02 -6.69
C GLU A 140 -11.35 -10.56 -7.20
N HIS A 141 -12.48 -10.07 -7.66
CA HIS A 141 -12.62 -8.73 -8.24
C HIS A 141 -12.98 -7.73 -7.17
N ALA A 142 -11.98 -7.11 -6.56
CA ALA A 142 -12.15 -6.10 -5.53
C ALA A 142 -11.07 -5.02 -5.66
N ASP A 143 -11.43 -3.78 -5.33
CA ASP A 143 -10.43 -2.73 -5.11
C ASP A 143 -9.79 -2.96 -3.74
N LEU A 144 -8.48 -3.18 -3.73
CA LEU A 144 -7.70 -3.38 -2.50
C LEU A 144 -6.54 -2.40 -2.48
N ARG A 145 -6.57 -1.52 -1.48
CA ARG A 145 -5.53 -0.56 -1.20
C ARG A 145 -5.17 -0.64 0.25
N PHE A 146 -3.92 -0.39 0.58
CA PHE A 146 -3.56 -0.17 1.97
C PHE A 146 -4.25 1.10 2.46
N ALA A 147 -4.75 1.08 3.71
CA ALA A 147 -5.38 2.25 4.28
C ALA A 147 -4.46 3.49 4.10
N CYS A 148 -3.19 3.45 4.47
CA CYS A 148 -2.28 4.61 4.37
C CYS A 148 -1.82 5.02 2.95
N ALA A 149 -2.34 4.42 1.87
CA ALA A 149 -1.98 4.79 0.50
C ALA A 149 -2.86 5.93 -0.09
N GLU A 150 -3.85 6.43 0.67
CA GLU A 150 -4.66 7.59 0.25
C GLU A 150 -3.92 8.92 0.45
N PRO A 151 -4.19 9.97 -0.36
CA PRO A 151 -3.60 11.29 -0.18
C PRO A 151 -3.84 11.84 1.25
N PRO A 152 -2.96 12.69 1.80
CA PRO A 152 -3.06 13.22 3.17
C PRO A 152 -4.39 13.90 3.51
N GLU A 153 -5.13 14.33 2.48
CA GLU A 153 -6.42 14.99 2.55
C GLU A 153 -7.59 14.02 2.80
N ARG A 154 -7.39 12.71 2.57
CA ARG A 154 -8.35 11.63 2.83
C ARG A 154 -7.75 10.68 3.86
N GLU A 155 -7.96 11.00 5.14
CA GLU A 155 -7.37 10.28 6.28
C GLU A 155 -8.03 8.89 6.51
N SER A 156 -7.83 7.96 5.58
CA SER A 156 -8.25 6.55 5.62
C SER A 156 -7.91 5.80 6.92
N LEU A 157 -6.73 6.01 7.50
CA LEU A 157 -6.34 5.38 8.77
C LEU A 157 -7.12 5.92 9.97
N ARG A 158 -7.64 7.15 9.89
CA ARG A 158 -8.53 7.66 10.95
C ARG A 158 -9.81 6.86 11.08
N ARG A 159 -10.27 6.21 10.00
CA ARG A 159 -11.42 5.30 10.01
C ARG A 159 -11.20 4.12 10.97
N PHE A 160 -9.95 3.75 11.22
CA PHE A 160 -9.56 2.64 12.11
C PHE A 160 -9.10 3.13 13.48
N TRP A 161 -8.36 4.24 13.53
CA TRP A 161 -7.71 4.73 14.75
C TRP A 161 -8.66 5.28 15.79
N TYR A 162 -9.85 5.73 15.40
CA TYR A 162 -10.76 6.41 16.32
C TYR A 162 -12.15 5.80 16.25
N PRO A 163 -12.84 5.63 17.40
CA PRO A 163 -14.23 5.20 17.39
C PRO A 163 -15.10 6.28 16.75
N THR A 164 -15.81 5.98 15.66
CA THR A 164 -16.73 6.95 15.05
C THR A 164 -18.18 6.65 15.39
N LEU A 165 -18.94 7.70 15.68
CA LEU A 165 -20.40 7.66 15.75
C LEU A 165 -21.00 7.52 14.35
N ARG A 166 -22.15 6.86 14.27
CA ARG A 166 -22.84 6.49 13.03
C ARG A 166 -23.56 7.69 12.40
N GLY A 167 -23.72 7.67 11.08
CA GLY A 167 -24.56 8.62 10.32
C GLY A 167 -23.79 9.46 9.29
N ARG A 168 -24.54 10.18 8.44
CA ARG A 168 -23.96 11.11 7.45
C ARG A 168 -23.50 12.38 8.16
N GLU A 169 -22.19 12.61 8.23
CA GLU A 169 -21.61 13.84 8.77
C GLU A 169 -22.07 15.12 8.03
N GLN A 170 -22.52 14.95 6.78
CA GLN A 170 -23.10 16.03 5.99
C GLN A 170 -24.43 16.54 6.51
N ASP A 171 -25.22 15.67 7.14
CA ASP A 171 -26.58 15.96 7.58
C ASP A 171 -26.61 16.49 9.03
N SER A 172 -25.50 16.39 9.77
CA SER A 172 -25.40 16.87 11.16
C SER A 172 -24.05 17.50 11.48
N ARG A 173 -24.08 18.80 11.80
CA ARG A 173 -22.91 19.56 12.27
C ARG A 173 -22.37 19.01 13.59
N LEU A 174 -23.26 18.53 14.47
CA LEU A 174 -22.88 17.93 15.75
C LEU A 174 -22.19 16.59 15.54
N LEU A 175 -22.74 15.71 14.70
CA LEU A 175 -22.12 14.42 14.39
C LEU A 175 -20.74 14.60 13.75
N ARG A 176 -20.64 15.50 12.76
CA ARG A 176 -19.35 15.87 12.16
C ARG A 176 -18.37 16.41 13.19
N LEU A 177 -18.85 17.22 14.15
CA LEU A 177 -18.01 17.74 15.22
C LEU A 177 -17.53 16.62 16.16
N VAL A 178 -18.39 15.68 16.54
CA VAL A 178 -18.05 14.57 17.42
C VAL A 178 -17.07 13.62 16.75
N ASN A 179 -17.36 13.15 15.53
CA ASN A 179 -16.47 12.26 14.78
C ASN A 179 -15.12 12.91 14.46
N ARG A 180 -15.10 14.19 14.07
CA ARG A 180 -13.85 14.96 13.89
C ARG A 180 -13.04 15.10 15.18
N ASN A 181 -13.67 14.95 16.34
CA ASN A 181 -13.01 14.98 17.65
C ASN A 181 -12.92 13.61 18.32
N ALA A 182 -13.29 12.51 17.66
CA ALA A 182 -13.20 11.16 18.21
C ALA A 182 -11.77 10.78 18.61
N TRP A 183 -10.77 11.40 17.99
CA TRP A 183 -9.36 11.28 18.39
C TRP A 183 -9.08 11.69 19.83
N ARG A 184 -9.93 12.52 20.44
CA ARG A 184 -9.84 12.91 21.85
C ARG A 184 -10.16 11.76 22.81
N LEU A 185 -10.87 10.73 22.34
CA LEU A 185 -11.20 9.52 23.11
C LEU A 185 -10.04 8.51 23.15
N GLY A 186 -8.90 8.84 22.54
CA GLY A 186 -7.71 7.98 22.48
C GLY A 186 -7.64 7.15 21.20
N ARG A 187 -6.41 6.83 20.78
CA ARG A 187 -6.14 6.03 19.59
C ARG A 187 -6.37 4.55 19.90
N ARG A 188 -7.10 3.85 19.04
CA ARG A 188 -7.22 2.39 19.04
C ARG A 188 -5.88 1.77 18.67
N ASP A 189 -5.49 0.74 19.39
CA ASP A 189 -4.34 -0.09 19.03
C ASP A 189 -4.75 -1.01 17.88
N LEU A 190 -4.34 -0.66 16.65
CA LEU A 190 -4.68 -1.44 15.46
C LEU A 190 -3.96 -2.78 15.44
N ALA A 191 -2.70 -2.83 15.88
CA ALA A 191 -1.91 -4.06 15.87
C ALA A 191 -2.55 -5.09 16.80
N ARG A 192 -2.95 -4.67 18.01
CA ARG A 192 -3.69 -5.53 18.94
C ARG A 192 -5.12 -5.80 18.47
N GLY A 193 -5.82 -4.78 17.96
CA GLY A 193 -7.23 -4.87 17.57
C GLY A 193 -7.48 -5.73 16.33
N LEU A 194 -6.58 -5.67 15.35
CA LEU A 194 -6.58 -6.50 14.14
C LEU A 194 -5.70 -7.75 14.25
N ARG A 195 -5.11 -7.99 15.43
CA ARG A 195 -4.25 -9.17 15.72
C ARG A 195 -3.18 -9.39 14.65
N GLY A 196 -2.51 -8.31 14.25
CA GLY A 196 -1.46 -8.34 13.23
C GLY A 196 -1.94 -8.35 11.77
N MET A 197 -3.25 -8.32 11.50
CA MET A 197 -3.74 -8.15 10.12
C MET A 197 -3.49 -6.73 9.61
N THR A 198 -3.05 -6.64 8.36
CA THR A 198 -2.83 -5.36 7.67
C THR A 198 -4.18 -4.71 7.31
N PRO A 199 -4.47 -3.49 7.77
CA PRO A 199 -5.72 -2.80 7.42
C PRO A 199 -5.75 -2.42 5.93
N MET A 200 -6.79 -2.87 5.25
CA MET A 200 -7.03 -2.57 3.84
C MET A 200 -8.33 -1.76 3.69
N VAL A 201 -8.37 -0.95 2.64
CA VAL A 201 -9.53 -0.16 2.22
C VAL A 201 -9.80 -0.38 0.73
N GLY A 202 -11.02 -0.10 0.30
CA GLY A 202 -11.40 -0.18 -1.10
C GLY A 202 -12.88 0.13 -1.32
N SER A 203 -13.36 -0.13 -2.52
CA SER A 203 -14.79 -0.03 -2.84
C SER A 203 -15.59 -1.05 -2.03
N GLN A 204 -16.79 -0.66 -1.58
CA GLN A 204 -17.79 -1.58 -1.04
C GLN A 204 -18.12 -2.71 -2.03
N TRP A 205 -18.07 -2.44 -3.34
CA TRP A 205 -18.50 -3.35 -4.41
C TRP A 205 -17.37 -4.28 -4.84
N TRP A 206 -17.67 -5.59 -4.85
CA TRP A 206 -16.74 -6.65 -5.20
C TRP A 206 -17.46 -7.84 -5.86
N CYS A 207 -16.71 -8.69 -6.56
CA CYS A 207 -17.12 -10.04 -6.92
C CYS A 207 -16.11 -11.04 -6.36
N LEU A 208 -16.58 -11.98 -5.54
CA LEU A 208 -15.73 -12.97 -4.89
C LEU A 208 -16.11 -14.38 -5.35
N THR A 209 -15.13 -15.27 -5.46
CA THR A 209 -15.42 -16.69 -5.67
C THR A 209 -16.21 -17.25 -4.48
N ALA A 210 -17.08 -18.23 -4.73
CA ALA A 210 -17.87 -18.85 -3.68
C ALA A 210 -16.98 -19.54 -2.62
N GLY A 211 -15.80 -20.04 -3.02
CA GLY A 211 -14.80 -20.60 -2.10
C GLY A 211 -14.25 -19.53 -1.14
N THR A 212 -13.86 -18.37 -1.67
CA THR A 212 -13.38 -17.24 -0.86
C THR A 212 -14.47 -16.70 0.05
N ALA A 213 -15.70 -16.55 -0.45
CA ALA A 213 -16.83 -16.10 0.36
C ALA A 213 -17.16 -17.06 1.52
N ARG A 214 -17.12 -18.38 1.30
CA ARG A 214 -17.28 -19.38 2.38
C ARG A 214 -16.18 -19.27 3.42
N ARG A 215 -14.91 -19.20 2.97
CA ARG A 215 -13.75 -19.03 3.86
C ARG A 215 -13.85 -17.75 4.70
N MET A 216 -14.37 -16.67 4.12
CA MET A 216 -14.64 -15.44 4.88
C MET A 216 -15.69 -15.67 5.98
N LEU A 217 -16.82 -16.31 5.65
CA LEU A 217 -17.86 -16.60 6.64
C LEU A 217 -17.34 -17.51 7.76
N GLU A 218 -16.62 -18.58 7.42
CA GLU A 218 -15.98 -19.49 8.38
C GLU A 218 -15.02 -18.74 9.32
N PHE A 219 -14.17 -17.87 8.77
CA PHE A 219 -13.29 -17.03 9.56
C PHE A 219 -14.10 -16.14 10.52
N LEU A 220 -15.14 -15.48 10.04
CA LEU A 220 -15.95 -14.55 10.83
C LEU A 220 -16.73 -15.25 11.95
N ASP A 221 -17.22 -16.46 11.70
CA ASP A 221 -17.91 -17.28 12.69
C ASP A 221 -16.93 -17.73 13.78
N ALA A 222 -15.70 -18.12 13.41
CA ALA A 222 -14.64 -18.47 14.36
C ALA A 222 -14.05 -17.24 15.08
N ASN A 223 -14.19 -16.03 14.52
CA ASN A 223 -13.53 -14.82 15.01
C ASN A 223 -14.49 -13.65 15.29
N PRO A 224 -15.40 -13.74 16.28
CA PRO A 224 -16.33 -12.64 16.62
C PRO A 224 -15.65 -11.33 17.04
N TRP A 225 -14.37 -11.38 17.41
CA TRP A 225 -13.56 -10.18 17.69
C TRP A 225 -13.43 -9.26 16.47
N TYR A 226 -13.42 -9.81 15.25
CA TYR A 226 -13.24 -9.04 14.02
C TYR A 226 -14.45 -8.13 13.77
N ALA A 227 -15.66 -8.68 13.85
CA ALA A 227 -16.90 -7.90 13.80
C ALA A 227 -16.97 -6.82 14.90
N ARG A 228 -16.60 -7.17 16.14
CA ARG A 228 -16.55 -6.20 17.25
C ARG A 228 -15.60 -5.04 16.98
N PHE A 229 -14.45 -5.29 16.35
CA PHE A 229 -13.50 -4.25 15.97
C PHE A 229 -14.13 -3.29 14.94
N PHE A 230 -14.73 -3.80 13.87
CA PHE A 230 -15.26 -2.95 12.80
C PHE A 230 -16.59 -2.26 13.13
N ARG A 231 -17.32 -2.70 14.16
CA ARG A 231 -18.50 -1.97 14.68
C ARG A 231 -18.19 -0.54 15.15
N LEU A 232 -16.93 -0.24 15.46
CA LEU A 232 -16.44 1.08 15.86
C LEU A 232 -15.63 1.78 14.76
N ALA A 233 -15.48 1.16 13.59
CA ALA A 233 -14.77 1.74 12.45
C ALA A 233 -15.73 2.60 11.60
N HIS A 234 -15.19 3.63 10.94
CA HIS A 234 -15.95 4.49 10.04
C HIS A 234 -16.04 3.87 8.64
N ILE A 235 -17.24 3.80 8.06
CA ILE A 235 -17.49 3.18 6.74
C ILE A 235 -16.87 1.77 6.70
N PRO A 236 -17.31 0.87 7.60
CA PRO A 236 -16.71 -0.45 7.74
C PRO A 236 -16.91 -1.30 6.49
N ASP A 237 -17.94 -1.05 5.68
CA ASP A 237 -18.20 -1.74 4.40
C ASP A 237 -17.08 -1.55 3.34
N GLU A 238 -16.31 -0.48 3.44
CA GLU A 238 -15.13 -0.21 2.57
C GLU A 238 -13.80 -0.72 3.16
N SER A 239 -13.83 -1.39 4.32
CA SER A 239 -12.61 -1.89 4.96
C SER A 239 -12.71 -3.30 5.57
N PHE A 240 -13.91 -3.75 5.91
CA PHE A 240 -14.19 -5.01 6.59
C PHE A 240 -13.84 -6.23 5.74
N PHE A 241 -14.40 -6.29 4.52
CA PHE A 241 -14.15 -7.39 3.59
C PHE A 241 -12.76 -7.27 2.97
N GLN A 242 -12.30 -6.03 2.77
CA GLN A 242 -11.04 -5.69 2.14
C GLN A 242 -9.86 -6.11 3.01
N THR A 243 -9.92 -5.83 4.32
CA THR A 243 -8.87 -6.23 5.28
C THR A 243 -8.77 -7.76 5.37
N LEU A 244 -9.90 -8.47 5.31
CA LEU A 244 -9.91 -9.93 5.33
C LEU A 244 -9.41 -10.52 4.00
N LEU A 245 -9.87 -9.99 2.87
CA LEU A 245 -9.41 -10.41 1.54
C LEU A 245 -7.91 -10.15 1.35
N GLY A 246 -7.42 -8.99 1.78
CA GLY A 246 -6.00 -8.68 1.74
C GLY A 246 -5.15 -9.67 2.55
N ALA A 247 -5.66 -10.18 3.66
CA ALA A 247 -4.99 -11.23 4.43
C ALA A 247 -5.00 -12.61 3.73
N PHE A 248 -5.93 -12.87 2.80
CA PHE A 248 -5.90 -14.07 1.96
C PHE A 248 -4.95 -13.88 0.77
N VAL A 249 -4.94 -12.70 0.16
CA VAL A 249 -4.00 -12.34 -0.92
C VAL A 249 -2.55 -12.40 -0.42
N ALA A 250 -2.26 -11.83 0.76
CA ALA A 250 -0.92 -11.84 1.34
C ALA A 250 -0.40 -13.25 1.64
N ARG A 251 -1.29 -14.24 1.84
CA ARG A 251 -0.94 -15.65 2.02
C ARG A 251 -0.89 -16.43 0.71
N GLY A 252 -1.05 -15.77 -0.44
CA GLY A 252 -1.12 -16.42 -1.75
C GLY A 252 -2.35 -17.30 -1.95
N ALA A 253 -3.37 -17.20 -1.09
CA ALA A 253 -4.54 -18.09 -1.13
C ALA A 253 -5.51 -17.75 -2.26
N VAL A 254 -5.49 -16.51 -2.74
CA VAL A 254 -6.40 -15.99 -3.77
C VAL A 254 -5.67 -14.98 -4.68
N ARG A 255 -6.17 -14.77 -5.90
CA ARG A 255 -5.64 -13.80 -6.86
C ARG A 255 -6.64 -12.69 -7.12
N LEU A 256 -6.19 -11.46 -7.23
CA LEU A 256 -7.06 -10.31 -7.53
C LEU A 256 -7.27 -10.12 -9.03
N GLY A 257 -8.50 -9.74 -9.39
CA GLY A 257 -8.89 -9.25 -10.70
C GLY A 257 -9.19 -7.73 -10.68
N PRO A 258 -9.50 -7.13 -11.83
CA PRO A 258 -9.97 -5.74 -11.89
C PRO A 258 -11.29 -5.58 -11.10
N PRO A 259 -11.64 -4.37 -10.64
CA PRO A 259 -12.88 -4.13 -9.90
C PRO A 259 -14.12 -4.46 -10.75
N SER A 260 -15.25 -4.75 -10.11
CA SER A 260 -16.48 -5.18 -10.81
C SER A 260 -17.33 -4.03 -11.37
N SER A 261 -17.08 -2.77 -10.98
CA SER A 261 -18.00 -1.67 -11.26
C SER A 261 -17.29 -0.36 -11.59
N TYR A 262 -17.76 0.31 -12.64
CA TYR A 262 -17.42 1.69 -12.97
C TYR A 262 -18.26 2.67 -12.14
N GLN A 263 -17.64 3.72 -11.61
CA GLN A 263 -18.36 4.81 -10.95
C GLN A 263 -17.62 6.14 -11.06
N VAL A 264 -18.38 7.24 -11.10
CA VAL A 264 -17.85 8.61 -11.08
C VAL A 264 -18.17 9.24 -9.73
N MET A 265 -17.13 9.64 -8.98
CA MET A 265 -17.28 10.23 -7.66
C MET A 265 -17.48 11.74 -7.74
N GLU A 266 -18.45 12.27 -6.99
CA GLU A 266 -18.70 13.69 -6.82
C GLU A 266 -18.96 13.98 -5.32
N GLY A 267 -18.06 14.74 -4.69
CA GLY A 267 -18.11 14.96 -3.24
C GLY A 267 -17.89 13.65 -2.45
N TYR A 268 -18.86 13.30 -1.58
CA TYR A 268 -18.79 12.14 -0.67
C TYR A 268 -19.47 10.86 -1.23
N GLY A 269 -19.93 10.85 -2.48
CA GLY A 269 -20.60 9.71 -3.08
C GLY A 269 -20.51 9.68 -4.61
N PRO A 270 -21.02 8.62 -5.26
CA PRO A 270 -21.07 8.57 -6.71
C PRO A 270 -22.19 9.47 -7.25
N ARG A 271 -21.88 10.18 -8.33
CA ARG A 271 -22.84 10.95 -9.13
C ARG A 271 -23.77 10.02 -9.91
N ILE A 272 -24.97 10.53 -10.23
CA ILE A 272 -25.90 9.86 -11.15
C ILE A 272 -25.37 10.00 -12.59
N LEU A 273 -25.21 8.87 -13.28
CA LEU A 273 -24.68 8.84 -14.64
C LEU A 273 -25.76 9.27 -15.64
N GLY A 274 -25.44 10.27 -16.45
CA GLY A 274 -26.25 10.69 -17.60
C GLY A 274 -25.70 10.12 -18.91
N VAL A 275 -26.34 10.45 -20.04
CA VAL A 275 -25.97 9.95 -21.38
C VAL A 275 -24.49 10.23 -21.72
N ARG A 276 -23.97 11.39 -21.30
CA ARG A 276 -22.57 11.80 -21.54
C ARG A 276 -21.54 10.93 -20.82
N ASP A 277 -21.96 10.20 -19.79
CA ASP A 277 -21.09 9.34 -18.98
C ASP A 277 -21.05 7.90 -19.47
N LEU A 278 -21.93 7.52 -20.40
CA LEU A 278 -22.00 6.17 -20.93
C LEU A 278 -20.79 5.80 -21.80
N PRO A 279 -20.29 6.64 -22.74
CA PRO A 279 -19.11 6.30 -23.52
C PRO A 279 -17.87 5.96 -22.67
N PRO A 280 -17.47 6.75 -21.66
CA PRO A 280 -16.35 6.37 -20.79
C PRO A 280 -16.67 5.15 -19.91
N ALA A 281 -17.93 4.96 -19.49
CA ALA A 281 -18.33 3.75 -18.77
C ALA A 281 -18.15 2.49 -19.64
N PHE A 282 -18.60 2.51 -20.90
CA PHE A 282 -18.40 1.40 -21.84
C PHE A 282 -16.92 1.18 -22.14
N ALA A 283 -16.15 2.24 -22.37
CA ALA A 283 -14.71 2.16 -22.63
C ALA A 283 -13.91 1.60 -21.44
N SER A 284 -14.45 1.64 -20.21
CA SER A 284 -13.78 1.10 -19.02
C SER A 284 -13.55 -0.42 -19.05
N GLY A 285 -14.30 -1.16 -19.87
CA GLY A 285 -14.21 -2.62 -19.93
C GLY A 285 -14.81 -3.36 -18.73
N LEU A 286 -15.45 -2.66 -17.80
CA LEU A 286 -16.01 -3.25 -16.58
C LEU A 286 -17.42 -3.81 -16.83
N PRO A 287 -17.87 -4.82 -16.06
CA PRO A 287 -19.17 -5.47 -16.31
C PRO A 287 -20.37 -4.61 -15.89
N PHE A 288 -20.22 -3.78 -14.84
CA PHE A 288 -21.28 -2.95 -14.29
C PHE A 288 -20.89 -1.47 -14.20
N ALA A 289 -21.89 -0.58 -14.14
CA ALA A 289 -21.70 0.83 -13.80
C ALA A 289 -22.71 1.32 -12.75
N ARG A 290 -22.32 2.39 -12.05
CA ARG A 290 -23.05 3.04 -10.94
C ARG A 290 -22.78 4.56 -10.91
N LYS A 291 -23.72 5.44 -10.56
CA LYS A 291 -25.10 5.22 -10.07
C LYS A 291 -26.11 5.55 -11.17
N PHE A 292 -27.12 4.70 -11.38
CA PHE A 292 -28.27 5.00 -12.24
C PHE A 292 -29.52 5.30 -11.41
N ASP A 293 -30.37 6.20 -11.90
CA ASP A 293 -31.71 6.45 -11.37
C ASP A 293 -32.68 6.73 -12.53
N SER A 294 -33.61 5.80 -12.76
CA SER A 294 -34.61 5.87 -13.84
C SER A 294 -35.57 7.05 -13.72
N ARG A 295 -35.68 7.68 -12.55
CA ARG A 295 -36.53 8.87 -12.34
C ARG A 295 -35.85 10.16 -12.78
N ILE A 296 -34.51 10.16 -12.83
CA ILE A 296 -33.69 11.37 -13.06
C ILE A 296 -33.05 11.33 -14.46
N GLU A 297 -32.45 10.19 -14.83
CA GLU A 297 -31.77 10.00 -16.12
C GLU A 297 -32.32 8.75 -16.84
N PRO A 298 -33.62 8.73 -17.24
CA PRO A 298 -34.26 7.57 -17.87
C PRO A 298 -33.62 7.18 -19.21
N GLU A 299 -33.13 8.17 -19.97
CA GLU A 299 -32.45 7.93 -21.25
C GLU A 299 -31.14 7.18 -21.06
N ALA A 300 -30.33 7.57 -20.06
CA ALA A 300 -29.08 6.89 -19.73
C ALA A 300 -29.32 5.44 -19.30
N VAL A 301 -30.40 5.19 -18.53
CA VAL A 301 -30.83 3.83 -18.15
C VAL A 301 -31.21 3.02 -19.39
N SER A 302 -32.03 3.57 -20.28
CA SER A 302 -32.46 2.88 -21.50
C SER A 302 -31.28 2.53 -22.41
N LEU A 303 -30.33 3.44 -22.61
CA LEU A 303 -29.14 3.21 -23.42
C LEU A 303 -28.20 2.17 -22.80
N ALA A 304 -28.00 2.19 -21.47
CA ALA A 304 -27.22 1.17 -20.78
C ALA A 304 -27.87 -0.23 -20.91
N LEU A 305 -29.20 -0.30 -20.84
CA LEU A 305 -29.96 -1.54 -21.03
C LEU A 305 -29.93 -2.05 -22.48
N ALA A 306 -29.87 -1.14 -23.46
CA ALA A 306 -29.73 -1.49 -24.87
C ALA A 306 -28.33 -2.04 -25.16
N ALA A 307 -27.28 -1.39 -24.65
CA ALA A 307 -25.88 -1.83 -24.83
C ALA A 307 -25.55 -3.15 -24.13
N SER A 308 -26.28 -3.51 -23.07
CA SER A 308 -26.16 -4.80 -22.37
C SER A 308 -27.09 -5.90 -22.93
N GLY A 309 -27.85 -5.60 -23.99
CA GLY A 309 -28.72 -6.57 -24.66
C GLY A 309 -27.98 -7.50 -25.62
N ASP A 310 -28.53 -8.69 -25.81
CA ASP A 310 -28.19 -9.60 -26.91
C ASP A 310 -28.66 -8.96 -28.25
N PRO A 311 -27.93 -9.04 -29.38
CA PRO A 311 -28.29 -8.36 -30.64
C PRO A 311 -29.64 -8.76 -31.25
N ALA A 312 -30.33 -9.76 -30.70
CA ALA A 312 -31.55 -10.33 -31.26
C ALA A 312 -32.83 -9.47 -31.12
N ALA A 313 -32.77 -8.26 -30.55
CA ALA A 313 -33.95 -7.41 -30.30
C ALA A 313 -33.87 -5.99 -30.89
N GLY A 314 -33.11 -5.79 -31.98
CA GLY A 314 -32.87 -4.48 -32.57
C GLY A 314 -33.08 -4.39 -34.09
N ALA A 315 -34.12 -5.03 -34.63
CA ALA A 315 -34.56 -4.81 -36.01
C ALA A 315 -35.84 -3.97 -36.04
N ALA A 316 -35.69 -2.67 -35.80
CA ALA A 316 -36.66 -1.66 -36.23
C ALA A 316 -35.92 -0.31 -36.34
N GLY A 317 -35.62 0.11 -37.57
CA GLY A 317 -35.14 1.46 -37.88
C GLY A 317 -36.18 2.53 -37.48
N PRO A 318 -35.77 3.80 -37.41
CA PRO A 318 -35.65 4.61 -38.63
C PRO A 318 -34.33 5.42 -38.62
N GLY A 319 -33.72 5.73 -39.76
CA GLY A 319 -34.23 6.71 -40.71
C GLY A 319 -33.14 7.78 -40.83
N ASP A 320 -32.43 7.71 -41.94
CA ASP A 320 -31.41 8.66 -42.40
C ASP A 320 -31.98 10.08 -42.37
N ASP A 321 -31.30 11.02 -41.71
CA ASP A 321 -31.17 12.35 -42.31
C ASP A 321 -29.92 13.09 -41.82
N ARG A 322 -29.15 13.51 -42.81
CA ARG A 322 -27.95 14.32 -42.68
C ARG A 322 -28.38 15.78 -42.71
N THR A 323 -27.90 16.60 -41.79
CA THR A 323 -27.62 18.00 -42.14
C THR A 323 -26.56 18.63 -41.25
N VAL A 324 -25.42 18.89 -41.88
CA VAL A 324 -24.36 19.76 -41.42
C VAL A 324 -24.78 21.20 -41.74
N VAL A 325 -24.82 22.09 -40.75
CA VAL A 325 -24.65 23.54 -40.99
C VAL A 325 -23.80 24.16 -39.89
N ALA A 326 -22.66 24.68 -40.30
CA ALA A 326 -21.74 25.48 -39.52
C ALA A 326 -22.28 26.90 -39.29
N GLY A 327 -22.05 27.47 -38.10
CA GLY A 327 -22.51 28.81 -37.75
C GLY A 327 -21.67 29.53 -36.69
N ARG A 328 -20.59 30.18 -37.15
CA ARG A 328 -19.95 31.43 -36.68
C ARG A 328 -19.72 31.72 -35.17
N ARG A 329 -18.44 31.97 -34.90
CA ARG A 329 -17.83 32.71 -33.77
C ARG A 329 -18.55 34.01 -33.38
N ARG A 330 -18.62 34.28 -32.06
CA ARG A 330 -18.28 35.58 -31.46
C ARG A 330 -17.57 35.40 -30.11
N ARG A 331 -16.40 36.04 -29.97
CA ARG A 331 -15.64 36.23 -28.73
C ARG A 331 -16.30 37.33 -27.89
N ARG A 332 -16.35 37.16 -26.57
CA ARG A 332 -15.88 38.13 -25.54
C ARG A 332 -15.75 37.40 -24.21
N GLY A 333 -14.64 37.64 -23.51
CA GLY A 333 -14.16 36.82 -22.42
C GLY A 333 -14.53 37.31 -21.03
N ARG A 334 -14.27 36.46 -20.05
CA ARG A 334 -13.77 36.82 -18.72
C ARG A 334 -13.03 35.62 -18.13
N SER A 335 -11.81 35.90 -17.70
CA SER A 335 -10.82 35.01 -17.11
C SER A 335 -11.23 34.59 -15.70
N ASP A 336 -11.25 33.29 -15.43
CA ASP A 336 -11.01 32.75 -14.08
C ASP A 336 -10.35 31.37 -14.21
N GLY A 337 -9.27 31.19 -13.44
CA GLY A 337 -8.26 30.14 -13.57
C GLY A 337 -8.81 28.73 -13.41
N ARG A 338 -8.68 27.93 -14.47
CA ARG A 338 -8.74 26.47 -14.40
C ARG A 338 -7.35 25.93 -14.04
N MET A 339 -7.24 25.33 -12.86
CA MET A 339 -6.27 24.27 -12.60
C MET A 339 -6.60 23.12 -13.54
N GLY A 340 -5.76 22.93 -14.57
CA GLY A 340 -5.88 21.80 -15.49
C GLY A 340 -5.63 20.49 -14.76
N GLY A 341 -6.62 19.60 -14.77
CA GLY A 341 -6.39 18.19 -14.49
C GLY A 341 -5.44 17.64 -15.53
N ILE A 342 -4.29 17.13 -15.09
CA ILE A 342 -3.36 16.39 -15.93
C ILE A 342 -4.06 15.08 -16.28
N VAL A 343 -4.64 15.02 -17.47
CA VAL A 343 -4.96 13.76 -18.14
C VAL A 343 -3.65 13.27 -18.75
N THR A 344 -3.03 12.24 -18.17
CA THR A 344 -1.97 11.49 -18.84
C THR A 344 -2.59 10.69 -20.00
N PRO A 345 -2.19 10.93 -21.26
CA PRO A 345 -2.63 10.10 -22.37
C PRO A 345 -2.00 8.71 -22.26
N ALA A 346 -2.79 7.67 -22.57
CA ALA A 346 -2.27 6.32 -22.72
C ALA A 346 -1.20 6.31 -23.82
N ALA A 347 0.01 5.85 -23.48
CA ALA A 347 1.15 5.82 -24.39
C ALA A 347 0.97 4.74 -25.47
N ALA A 348 1.33 5.09 -26.71
CA ALA A 348 1.47 4.16 -27.82
C ALA A 348 2.59 3.11 -27.53
N PRO A 349 2.50 1.88 -28.08
CA PRO A 349 3.44 0.82 -27.77
C PRO A 349 4.81 1.11 -28.42
N GLY A 350 5.89 1.11 -27.63
CA GLY A 350 7.26 0.96 -28.17
C GLY A 350 8.37 1.85 -27.60
N LYS A 351 8.10 2.90 -26.81
CA LYS A 351 9.15 3.66 -26.09
C LYS A 351 8.81 3.79 -24.62
N ALA A 352 9.68 3.26 -23.75
CA ALA A 352 9.58 3.47 -22.31
C ALA A 352 9.59 4.98 -22.00
N ALA A 353 8.72 5.43 -21.10
CA ALA A 353 8.66 6.84 -20.70
C ALA A 353 10.05 7.34 -20.23
N PRO A 354 10.41 8.60 -20.48
CA PRO A 354 11.66 9.16 -19.95
C PRO A 354 11.65 9.13 -18.41
N LEU A 355 12.82 8.97 -17.80
CA LEU A 355 12.98 9.11 -16.35
C LEU A 355 12.79 10.59 -15.95
N PRO A 356 12.31 10.88 -14.73
CA PRO A 356 12.08 12.25 -14.28
C PRO A 356 13.39 13.04 -14.15
N ASP A 357 13.29 14.37 -14.10
CA ASP A 357 14.39 15.30 -13.78
C ASP A 357 15.67 15.15 -14.61
N GLY A 358 15.54 14.63 -15.84
CA GLY A 358 16.68 14.44 -16.74
C GLY A 358 17.61 13.31 -16.31
N LEU A 359 17.16 12.39 -15.45
CA LEU A 359 17.92 11.20 -15.06
C LEU A 359 18.32 10.40 -16.30
N ALA A 360 19.62 10.16 -16.45
CA ALA A 360 20.17 9.48 -17.62
C ALA A 360 21.22 8.44 -17.22
N PRO A 361 21.09 7.17 -17.66
CA PRO A 361 22.17 6.21 -17.54
C PRO A 361 23.43 6.68 -18.26
N VAL A 362 24.59 6.54 -17.62
CA VAL A 362 25.89 6.77 -18.23
C VAL A 362 26.37 5.45 -18.82
N GLY A 363 26.21 5.29 -20.14
CA GLY A 363 26.53 4.06 -20.85
C GLY A 363 25.35 3.10 -20.93
N ALA A 364 25.63 1.79 -20.87
CA ALA A 364 24.58 0.77 -20.93
C ALA A 364 23.70 0.82 -19.67
N PRO A 365 22.36 0.81 -19.81
CA PRO A 365 21.47 0.82 -18.65
C PRO A 365 21.55 -0.50 -17.86
N PRO A 366 21.16 -0.50 -16.57
CA PRO A 366 21.02 -1.72 -15.79
C PRO A 366 20.08 -2.73 -16.47
N ALA A 367 20.51 -3.99 -16.54
CA ALA A 367 19.71 -5.10 -17.06
C ALA A 367 19.85 -6.32 -16.15
N PRO A 368 19.22 -6.31 -14.96
CA PRO A 368 19.37 -7.38 -13.99
C PRO A 368 18.68 -8.67 -14.43
N ARG A 369 19.29 -9.81 -14.11
CA ARG A 369 18.74 -11.15 -14.35
C ARG A 369 17.90 -11.62 -13.16
N ALA A 370 16.90 -12.46 -13.42
CA ALA A 370 16.05 -13.02 -12.37
C ALA A 370 16.90 -13.63 -11.23
N GLY A 371 16.58 -13.25 -9.99
CA GLY A 371 17.32 -13.70 -8.80
C GLY A 371 18.54 -12.85 -8.42
N GLU A 372 18.93 -11.86 -9.22
CA GLU A 372 19.98 -10.90 -8.82
C GLU A 372 19.50 -10.02 -7.65
N ILE A 373 20.43 -9.73 -6.74
CA ILE A 373 20.28 -8.77 -5.64
C ILE A 373 20.98 -7.47 -6.05
N LEU A 374 20.25 -6.35 -5.93
CA LEU A 374 20.74 -5.04 -6.35
C LEU A 374 21.13 -4.19 -5.14
N ALA A 375 22.05 -3.26 -5.31
CA ALA A 375 22.23 -2.13 -4.41
C ALA A 375 21.89 -0.82 -5.13
N LEU A 376 21.33 0.15 -4.40
CA LEU A 376 21.13 1.50 -4.89
C LEU A 376 21.72 2.50 -3.90
N ILE A 377 22.58 3.38 -4.40
CA ILE A 377 23.20 4.46 -3.63
C ILE A 377 22.93 5.78 -4.36
N VAL A 378 22.50 6.81 -3.63
CA VAL A 378 22.43 8.19 -4.11
C VAL A 378 23.61 8.93 -3.52
N ALA A 379 24.48 9.49 -4.35
CA ALA A 379 25.72 10.11 -3.88
C ALA A 379 25.90 11.52 -4.43
N ARG A 380 26.56 12.34 -3.61
CA ARG A 380 27.18 13.60 -4.03
C ARG A 380 28.40 13.85 -3.17
N ASN A 381 29.56 13.92 -3.80
CA ASN A 381 30.84 14.12 -3.12
C ASN A 381 31.08 13.09 -1.99
N GLU A 382 31.04 11.81 -2.34
CA GLU A 382 31.26 10.68 -1.45
C GLU A 382 32.52 9.87 -1.82
N ALA A 383 33.51 10.47 -2.50
CA ALA A 383 34.73 9.76 -2.91
C ALA A 383 35.48 9.15 -1.71
N LEU A 384 35.33 9.75 -0.54
CA LEU A 384 35.92 9.26 0.72
C LEU A 384 35.31 7.92 1.18
N ARG A 385 33.98 7.76 1.09
CA ARG A 385 33.27 6.62 1.71
C ARG A 385 32.76 5.59 0.71
N LEU A 386 32.48 6.02 -0.52
CA LEU A 386 31.91 5.17 -1.57
C LEU A 386 32.72 3.88 -1.82
N PRO A 387 34.08 3.89 -1.86
CA PRO A 387 34.83 2.64 -2.02
C PRO A 387 34.52 1.59 -0.93
N SER A 388 34.44 2.01 0.34
CA SER A 388 34.11 1.12 1.45
C SER A 388 32.67 0.62 1.37
N ALA A 389 31.72 1.48 1.00
CA ALA A 389 30.31 1.10 0.84
C ALA A 389 30.13 0.06 -0.27
N LEU A 390 30.79 0.25 -1.42
CA LEU A 390 30.79 -0.68 -2.55
C LEU A 390 31.45 -2.02 -2.18
N ALA A 391 32.60 -1.99 -1.50
CA ALA A 391 33.27 -3.20 -1.03
C ALA A 391 32.38 -4.00 -0.06
N HIS A 392 31.69 -3.31 0.85
CA HIS A 392 30.74 -3.95 1.77
C HIS A 392 29.54 -4.57 1.04
N ALA A 393 28.91 -3.85 0.12
CA ALA A 393 27.79 -4.37 -0.68
C ALA A 393 28.21 -5.62 -1.47
N ARG A 394 29.41 -5.59 -2.08
CA ARG A 394 29.96 -6.75 -2.79
C ARG A 394 30.21 -7.93 -1.85
N ARG A 395 30.79 -7.70 -0.68
CA ARG A 395 31.00 -8.73 0.35
C ARG A 395 29.70 -9.39 0.77
N LEU A 396 28.63 -8.61 0.95
CA LEU A 396 27.31 -9.14 1.29
C LEU A 396 26.71 -10.03 0.19
N GLY A 397 27.21 -9.96 -1.05
CA GLY A 397 26.73 -10.74 -2.19
C GLY A 397 25.78 -9.99 -3.11
N VAL A 398 25.88 -8.65 -3.17
CA VAL A 398 25.16 -7.84 -4.16
C VAL A 398 25.71 -8.12 -5.57
N ASP A 399 24.83 -8.49 -6.48
CA ASP A 399 25.16 -8.85 -7.86
C ASP A 399 25.41 -7.62 -8.73
N ARG A 400 24.79 -6.49 -8.40
CA ARG A 400 24.87 -5.25 -9.19
C ARG A 400 24.58 -4.01 -8.35
N ALA A 401 25.34 -2.95 -8.55
CA ALA A 401 25.11 -1.67 -7.88
C ALA A 401 24.62 -0.62 -8.88
N ILE A 402 23.67 0.21 -8.47
CA ILE A 402 23.19 1.38 -9.20
C ILE A 402 23.56 2.62 -8.39
N LEU A 403 24.35 3.51 -8.97
CA LEU A 403 24.76 4.77 -8.35
C LEU A 403 24.08 5.94 -9.06
N ILE A 404 23.28 6.69 -8.32
CA ILE A 404 22.71 7.95 -8.79
C ILE A 404 23.65 9.08 -8.35
N ASP A 405 24.39 9.67 -9.29
CA ASP A 405 25.32 10.78 -9.02
C ASP A 405 24.64 12.14 -9.25
N ASN A 406 24.59 12.93 -8.19
CA ASN A 406 24.04 14.28 -8.21
C ASN A 406 25.15 15.33 -8.40
N GLY A 407 25.87 15.21 -9.52
CA GLY A 407 26.88 16.17 -9.96
C GLY A 407 28.07 16.29 -9.00
N SER A 408 28.66 15.16 -8.62
CA SER A 408 29.87 15.11 -7.79
C SER A 408 31.08 15.79 -8.44
N ARG A 409 31.99 16.32 -7.61
CA ARG A 409 33.19 17.06 -8.01
C ARG A 409 34.48 16.59 -7.33
N ASP A 410 34.40 15.63 -6.42
CA ASP A 410 35.50 15.16 -5.56
C ASP A 410 36.13 13.84 -6.01
N GLY A 411 35.77 13.34 -7.21
CA GLY A 411 36.21 12.04 -7.72
C GLY A 411 35.21 10.89 -7.48
N THR A 412 34.04 11.12 -6.87
CA THR A 412 32.99 10.09 -6.67
C THR A 412 32.66 9.35 -7.98
N ARG A 413 32.52 10.09 -9.08
CA ARG A 413 32.25 9.52 -10.40
C ARG A 413 33.36 8.59 -10.87
N ALA A 414 34.63 8.96 -10.66
CA ALA A 414 35.76 8.14 -11.06
C ALA A 414 35.80 6.79 -10.31
N VAL A 415 35.43 6.79 -9.03
CA VAL A 415 35.28 5.56 -8.22
C VAL A 415 34.23 4.63 -8.85
N ALA A 416 33.06 5.18 -9.21
CA ALA A 416 32.00 4.40 -9.86
C ALA A 416 32.42 3.89 -11.26
N GLU A 417 33.15 4.71 -12.01
CA GLU A 417 33.61 4.36 -13.35
C GLU A 417 34.70 3.29 -13.35
N ALA A 418 35.54 3.24 -12.31
CA ALA A 418 36.54 2.18 -12.12
C ALA A 418 35.89 0.80 -11.91
N GLU A 419 34.66 0.76 -11.43
CA GLU A 419 33.88 -0.46 -11.15
C GLU A 419 32.83 -0.74 -12.24
N ARG A 420 33.01 -0.17 -13.44
CA ARG A 420 32.12 -0.37 -14.59
C ARG A 420 31.93 -1.86 -14.91
N GLY A 421 30.69 -2.24 -15.16
CA GLY A 421 30.27 -3.63 -15.36
C GLY A 421 29.54 -4.21 -14.15
N TRP A 422 29.94 -3.81 -12.94
CA TRP A 422 29.19 -4.09 -11.71
C TRP A 422 28.40 -2.88 -11.22
N VAL A 423 29.01 -1.68 -11.24
CA VAL A 423 28.34 -0.40 -10.95
C VAL A 423 27.75 0.21 -12.22
N HIS A 424 26.48 0.59 -12.16
CA HIS A 424 25.74 1.30 -13.19
C HIS A 424 25.50 2.73 -12.74
N LEU A 425 26.08 3.69 -13.45
CA LEU A 425 26.01 5.11 -13.11
C LEU A 425 24.79 5.77 -13.77
N ILE A 426 24.07 6.60 -13.02
CA ILE A 426 22.95 7.41 -13.47
C ILE A 426 23.24 8.87 -13.11
N ASP A 427 23.34 9.73 -14.12
CA ASP A 427 23.47 11.16 -13.91
C ASP A 427 22.12 11.75 -13.49
N ALA A 428 22.12 12.52 -12.39
CA ALA A 428 20.96 13.22 -11.85
C ALA A 428 21.18 14.75 -11.86
N PRO A 429 20.96 15.43 -13.00
CA PRO A 429 21.20 16.87 -13.12
C PRO A 429 20.14 17.74 -12.42
N GLY A 430 19.00 17.15 -12.02
CA GLY A 430 17.92 17.84 -11.34
C GLY A 430 18.23 18.33 -9.93
N SER A 431 17.31 19.10 -9.34
CA SER A 431 17.45 19.59 -7.97
C SER A 431 17.25 18.46 -6.96
N TYR A 432 18.24 18.25 -6.08
CA TYR A 432 18.13 17.28 -4.98
C TYR A 432 16.93 17.55 -4.06
N ALA A 433 16.76 18.81 -3.65
CA ALA A 433 15.65 19.18 -2.79
C ALA A 433 14.31 19.11 -3.56
N GLY A 434 14.33 19.45 -4.85
CA GLY A 434 13.17 19.37 -5.74
C GLY A 434 12.68 17.94 -5.98
N SER A 435 13.58 16.95 -5.94
CA SER A 435 13.26 15.52 -6.10
C SER A 435 12.89 14.82 -4.79
N ASN A 436 12.41 15.61 -3.82
CA ASN A 436 12.12 15.16 -2.46
C ASN A 436 13.34 14.48 -1.80
N PHE A 437 14.50 15.15 -1.88
CA PHE A 437 15.79 14.65 -1.36
C PHE A 437 16.20 13.32 -2.00
N GLY A 438 16.08 13.21 -3.32
CA GLY A 438 16.47 12.03 -4.11
C GLY A 438 15.48 10.85 -4.06
N VAL A 439 14.38 10.97 -3.30
CA VAL A 439 13.34 9.93 -3.20
C VAL A 439 12.68 9.68 -4.55
N ASP A 440 12.36 10.73 -5.30
CA ASP A 440 11.69 10.59 -6.59
C ASP A 440 12.59 9.93 -7.64
N TRP A 441 13.89 10.24 -7.60
CA TRP A 441 14.89 9.57 -8.46
C TRP A 441 15.02 8.10 -8.12
N THR A 442 15.17 7.79 -6.84
CA THR A 442 15.29 6.42 -6.36
C THR A 442 14.09 5.60 -6.78
N ASN A 443 12.87 6.09 -6.55
CA ASN A 443 11.65 5.40 -6.96
C ASN A 443 11.61 5.15 -8.47
N ALA A 444 11.95 6.15 -9.30
CA ALA A 444 11.91 6.01 -10.75
C ALA A 444 12.92 4.97 -11.29
N VAL A 445 14.12 4.95 -10.70
CA VAL A 445 15.18 3.99 -11.04
C VAL A 445 14.77 2.58 -10.63
N LEU A 446 14.25 2.40 -9.41
CA LEU A 446 13.81 1.09 -8.92
C LEU A 446 12.60 0.57 -9.69
N ASP A 447 11.64 1.43 -10.03
CA ASP A 447 10.49 1.05 -10.86
C ASP A 447 10.90 0.64 -12.27
N ARG A 448 11.99 1.21 -12.79
CA ARG A 448 12.49 0.87 -14.12
C ARG A 448 13.22 -0.46 -14.16
N TRP A 449 14.08 -0.74 -13.18
CA TRP A 449 15.03 -1.85 -13.28
C TRP A 449 15.01 -2.85 -12.12
N ALA A 450 14.40 -2.53 -10.99
CA ALA A 450 14.50 -3.36 -9.80
C ALA A 450 13.25 -4.20 -9.50
N ARG A 451 12.17 -4.03 -10.26
CA ARG A 451 10.94 -4.83 -10.09
C ARG A 451 11.26 -6.32 -10.18
N GLY A 452 10.84 -7.09 -9.18
CA GLY A 452 11.13 -8.52 -9.14
C GLY A 452 12.45 -8.88 -8.44
N HIS A 453 13.21 -7.91 -7.93
CA HIS A 453 14.48 -8.11 -7.23
C HIS A 453 14.44 -7.68 -5.77
N TRP A 454 15.37 -8.21 -4.98
CA TRP A 454 15.74 -7.62 -3.70
C TRP A 454 16.71 -6.46 -3.94
N VAL A 455 16.50 -5.37 -3.22
CA VAL A 455 17.31 -4.16 -3.35
C VAL A 455 17.76 -3.66 -1.99
N LEU A 456 19.06 -3.48 -1.86
CA LEU A 456 19.71 -2.86 -0.73
C LEU A 456 19.92 -1.36 -1.02
N VAL A 457 19.09 -0.51 -0.43
CA VAL A 457 19.19 0.94 -0.53
C VAL A 457 19.99 1.45 0.66
N LEU A 458 21.15 2.04 0.40
CA LEU A 458 22.11 2.52 1.41
C LEU A 458 22.65 3.90 1.06
N ASP A 459 22.94 4.69 2.09
CA ASP A 459 23.78 5.88 1.96
C ASP A 459 25.28 5.45 1.96
N ALA A 460 26.16 6.26 1.37
CA ALA A 460 27.59 5.92 1.26
C ALA A 460 28.31 5.83 2.62
N ASP A 461 27.71 6.37 3.69
CA ASP A 461 28.17 6.29 5.07
C ASP A 461 27.46 5.19 5.88
N GLU A 462 26.71 4.29 5.25
CA GLU A 462 25.97 3.21 5.92
C GLU A 462 26.52 1.80 5.61
N VAL A 463 26.60 0.95 6.63
CA VAL A 463 26.99 -0.46 6.54
C VAL A 463 25.88 -1.32 7.17
N LEU A 464 25.33 -2.27 6.40
CA LEU A 464 24.28 -3.16 6.88
C LEU A 464 24.87 -4.36 7.63
N VAL A 465 24.39 -4.53 8.86
CA VAL A 465 24.71 -5.65 9.74
C VAL A 465 23.40 -6.39 10.08
N PHE A 466 23.41 -7.71 9.99
CA PHE A 466 22.29 -8.58 10.38
C PHE A 466 22.84 -9.88 10.99
N PRO A 467 22.02 -10.73 11.65
CA PRO A 467 22.54 -11.93 12.28
C PRO A 467 23.17 -12.87 11.24
N GLY A 468 24.50 -13.05 11.30
CA GLY A 468 25.27 -13.81 10.31
C GLY A 468 25.91 -13.00 9.17
N SER A 469 25.82 -11.67 9.19
CA SER A 469 26.35 -10.80 8.12
C SER A 469 27.88 -10.73 8.03
N GLU A 470 28.60 -11.36 8.96
CA GLU A 470 30.07 -11.50 8.93
C GLU A 470 30.54 -12.37 7.76
N ARG A 471 29.66 -13.24 7.22
CA ARG A 471 29.98 -14.11 6.08
C ARG A 471 29.78 -13.42 4.75
N ASP A 472 30.68 -13.74 3.84
CA ASP A 472 30.59 -13.37 2.44
C ASP A 472 29.35 -14.00 1.80
N GLY A 473 28.62 -13.24 0.99
CA GLY A 473 27.41 -13.69 0.31
C GLY A 473 26.19 -13.91 1.21
N SER A 474 26.27 -13.58 2.50
CA SER A 474 25.21 -13.83 3.49
C SER A 474 23.86 -13.19 3.15
N LEU A 475 23.83 -12.13 2.33
CA LEU A 475 22.60 -11.46 1.93
C LEU A 475 21.71 -12.37 1.08
N ARG A 476 22.29 -13.28 0.28
CA ARG A 476 21.53 -14.21 -0.55
C ARG A 476 20.71 -15.19 0.28
N ALA A 477 21.32 -15.76 1.32
CA ALA A 477 20.63 -16.63 2.26
C ALA A 477 19.54 -15.87 3.02
N LEU A 478 19.81 -14.62 3.43
CA LEU A 478 18.80 -13.78 4.08
C LEU A 478 17.61 -13.50 3.14
N CYS A 479 17.86 -13.10 1.89
CA CYS A 479 16.81 -12.86 0.91
C CYS A 479 15.95 -14.10 0.65
N ALA A 480 16.58 -15.28 0.48
CA ALA A 480 15.87 -16.54 0.32
C ALA A 480 15.00 -16.88 1.55
N HIS A 481 15.52 -16.65 2.76
CA HIS A 481 14.75 -16.83 3.99
C HIS A 481 13.56 -15.86 4.08
N LEU A 482 13.78 -14.58 3.76
CA LEU A 482 12.72 -13.56 3.77
C LEU A 482 11.62 -13.90 2.75
N ASP A 483 11.99 -14.35 1.55
CA ASP A 483 11.03 -14.83 0.54
C ASP A 483 10.24 -16.05 1.07
N ALA A 484 10.90 -17.01 1.71
CA ALA A 484 10.27 -18.22 2.25
C ALA A 484 9.22 -17.92 3.35
N ILE A 485 9.43 -16.86 4.14
CA ILE A 485 8.48 -16.43 5.17
C ILE A 485 7.47 -15.37 4.67
N GLY A 486 7.50 -15.03 3.37
CA GLY A 486 6.61 -14.04 2.76
C GLY A 486 6.89 -12.60 3.20
N SER A 487 8.12 -12.29 3.60
CA SER A 487 8.55 -10.93 3.95
C SER A 487 9.11 -10.20 2.72
N GLU A 488 8.76 -8.93 2.61
CA GLU A 488 9.17 -8.04 1.52
C GLU A 488 10.20 -6.99 1.97
N ALA A 489 10.57 -6.95 3.26
CA ALA A 489 11.41 -5.88 3.78
C ALA A 489 12.17 -6.28 5.05
N LEU A 490 13.39 -5.78 5.21
CA LEU A 490 14.17 -5.87 6.45
C LEU A 490 14.20 -4.51 7.14
N ARG A 491 13.68 -4.46 8.38
CA ARG A 491 13.83 -3.27 9.24
C ARG A 491 15.18 -3.27 9.93
N ALA A 492 15.79 -2.10 10.02
CA ALA A 492 17.05 -1.87 10.69
C ALA A 492 17.02 -0.65 11.64
N VAL A 493 17.88 -0.67 12.65
CA VAL A 493 18.20 0.49 13.50
C VAL A 493 19.46 1.16 12.98
N LEU A 494 19.41 2.47 12.76
CA LEU A 494 20.56 3.29 12.42
C LEU A 494 21.37 3.58 13.70
N LEU A 495 22.65 3.18 13.70
CA LEU A 495 23.55 3.27 14.84
C LEU A 495 24.77 4.10 14.48
N ASP A 496 24.90 5.27 15.11
CA ASP A 496 25.99 6.20 14.82
C ASP A 496 27.33 5.70 15.39
N CYS A 497 28.35 5.60 14.53
CA CYS A 497 29.71 5.19 14.87
C CYS A 497 30.70 6.36 14.80
N PHE A 498 31.74 6.32 15.62
CA PHE A 498 32.73 7.40 15.76
C PHE A 498 34.12 6.88 16.22
N PRO A 499 35.20 7.63 15.96
CA PRO A 499 36.55 7.28 16.41
C PRO A 499 36.74 7.51 17.92
N ALA A 500 37.80 6.92 18.50
CA ALA A 500 38.20 7.19 19.89
C ALA A 500 38.72 8.62 20.10
N GLY A 501 39.44 9.13 19.11
CA GLY A 501 40.06 10.45 19.13
C GLY A 501 39.14 11.57 18.62
N PRO A 502 39.62 12.82 18.67
CA PRO A 502 39.04 13.96 17.94
C PRO A 502 38.84 13.67 16.45
N LEU A 503 37.75 14.17 15.86
CA LEU A 503 37.46 13.96 14.45
C LEU A 503 38.56 14.49 13.51
N HIS A 504 39.22 15.59 13.87
CA HIS A 504 40.25 16.22 13.03
C HIS A 504 41.60 15.47 13.05
N GLU A 505 41.83 14.58 14.03
CA GLU A 505 43.03 13.73 14.11
C GLU A 505 42.85 12.41 13.33
N MET A 506 41.62 12.12 12.87
CA MET A 506 41.31 10.91 12.12
C MET A 506 41.92 10.95 10.72
N ALA A 507 42.62 9.87 10.35
CA ALA A 507 43.33 9.74 9.08
C ALA A 507 42.71 8.68 8.16
N PHE A 508 41.39 8.71 7.97
CA PHE A 508 40.69 7.77 7.09
C PHE A 508 40.89 8.12 5.62
N ARG A 509 41.24 7.13 4.80
CA ARG A 509 41.49 7.28 3.37
C ARG A 509 40.46 6.51 2.54
N PRO A 510 40.18 6.93 1.29
CA PRO A 510 39.32 6.17 0.39
C PRO A 510 39.80 4.72 0.27
N GLY A 511 38.92 3.77 0.61
CA GLY A 511 39.21 2.33 0.57
C GLY A 511 39.57 1.71 1.93
N ASP A 512 39.85 2.51 2.96
CA ASP A 512 40.01 2.02 4.33
C ASP A 512 38.67 1.44 4.84
N ASP A 513 38.73 0.53 5.81
CA ASP A 513 37.53 -0.03 6.46
C ASP A 513 36.92 0.99 7.45
N LEU A 514 35.68 1.42 7.17
CA LEU A 514 34.92 2.33 8.02
C LEU A 514 34.76 1.81 9.46
N VAL A 515 34.52 0.51 9.63
CA VAL A 515 34.32 -0.10 10.96
C VAL A 515 35.61 -0.01 11.78
N ALA A 516 36.76 -0.31 11.16
CA ALA A 516 38.05 -0.22 11.82
C ALA A 516 38.43 1.23 12.16
N ALA A 517 38.08 2.19 11.30
CA ALA A 517 38.43 3.59 11.47
C ALA A 517 37.59 4.30 12.56
N ALA A 518 36.32 3.91 12.70
CA ALA A 518 35.39 4.47 13.69
C ALA A 518 34.63 3.34 14.42
N PRO A 519 35.31 2.56 15.28
CA PRO A 519 34.73 1.33 15.84
C PRO A 519 33.80 1.57 17.03
N PHE A 520 33.72 2.79 17.57
CA PHE A 520 32.97 3.05 18.80
C PHE A 520 31.56 3.52 18.51
N PHE A 521 30.60 3.07 19.32
CA PHE A 521 29.22 3.55 19.32
C PHE A 521 28.72 3.68 20.77
N GLU A 522 27.58 4.34 20.96
CA GLU A 522 26.87 4.33 22.25
C GLU A 522 25.58 3.53 22.13
N PRO A 523 25.37 2.47 22.94
CA PRO A 523 24.11 1.72 22.94
C PRO A 523 22.91 2.65 23.23
N PRO A 524 22.00 2.87 22.26
CA PRO A 524 20.89 3.78 22.44
C PRO A 524 19.84 3.17 23.38
N ARG A 525 19.20 4.02 24.20
CA ARG A 525 17.91 3.66 24.79
C ARG A 525 16.82 3.98 23.79
N LEU A 526 16.47 3.00 22.95
CA LEU A 526 15.48 3.17 21.91
C LEU A 526 14.10 3.45 22.52
N ARG A 527 13.45 4.52 22.04
CA ARG A 527 12.01 4.72 22.24
C ARG A 527 11.30 4.50 20.93
N GLU A 528 10.12 3.90 20.99
CA GLU A 528 9.25 3.71 19.85
C GLU A 528 8.14 4.74 19.88
N GLU A 529 7.96 5.44 18.76
CA GLU A 529 6.79 6.26 18.50
C GLU A 529 6.10 5.75 17.24
N PRO A 530 4.76 5.69 17.22
CA PRO A 530 4.06 5.25 16.03
C PRO A 530 4.13 6.32 14.93
N CYS A 531 4.18 5.89 13.68
CA CYS A 531 4.14 6.77 12.52
C CYS A 531 3.03 6.37 11.53
N GLU A 532 2.73 7.24 10.57
CA GLU A 532 1.60 7.08 9.65
C GLU A 532 1.87 6.08 8.52
N HIS A 533 3.13 5.93 8.14
CA HIS A 533 3.58 5.11 7.01
C HIS A 533 4.37 3.90 7.50
N PHE A 534 4.48 2.86 6.68
CA PHE A 534 5.27 1.66 7.01
C PHE A 534 6.72 2.06 7.32
N PRO A 535 7.35 1.52 8.40
CA PRO A 535 6.95 0.36 9.20
C PRO A 535 6.00 0.64 10.39
N TYR A 536 5.31 1.79 10.40
CA TYR A 536 4.30 2.21 11.38
C TYR A 536 4.81 2.46 12.80
N VAL A 537 6.11 2.21 13.03
CA VAL A 537 6.83 2.48 14.26
C VAL A 537 8.19 3.05 13.89
N GLN A 538 8.54 4.16 14.51
CA GLN A 538 9.83 4.83 14.39
C GLN A 538 10.54 4.81 15.73
N GLN A 539 11.83 4.53 15.67
CA GLN A 539 12.71 4.48 16.83
C GLN A 539 13.54 5.74 16.90
N TYR A 540 13.72 6.24 18.10
CA TYR A 540 14.47 7.46 18.38
C TYR A 540 15.37 7.27 19.59
N GLY A 541 16.30 8.19 19.76
CA GLY A 541 17.31 8.20 20.81
C GLY A 541 18.71 8.29 20.23
N GLY A 542 19.65 7.63 20.90
CA GLY A 542 21.03 7.49 20.43
C GLY A 542 21.89 8.74 20.58
N LEU A 543 23.07 8.67 19.98
CA LEU A 543 24.12 9.67 20.13
C LEU A 543 23.63 11.06 19.66
N ARG A 544 22.98 11.11 18.50
CA ARG A 544 22.48 12.38 17.95
C ARG A 544 21.45 13.05 18.83
N GLU A 545 20.52 12.30 19.44
CA GLU A 545 19.57 12.87 20.42
C GLU A 545 20.32 13.44 21.63
N ARG A 546 21.26 12.68 22.20
CA ARG A 546 22.01 13.11 23.39
C ARG A 546 22.85 14.37 23.16
N VAL A 547 23.62 14.37 22.07
CA VAL A 547 24.62 15.42 21.80
C VAL A 547 23.97 16.66 21.18
N PHE A 548 23.13 16.47 20.16
CA PHE A 548 22.63 17.59 19.37
C PHE A 548 21.18 17.95 19.66
N PHE A 549 20.35 17.04 20.18
CA PHE A 549 18.94 17.31 20.46
C PHE A 549 18.55 16.98 21.91
N PRO A 550 19.29 17.47 22.92
CA PRO A 550 19.02 17.09 24.30
C PRO A 550 17.60 17.48 24.77
N GLU A 551 16.98 18.49 24.15
CA GLU A 551 15.57 18.86 24.41
C GLU A 551 14.54 17.89 23.82
N ALA A 552 14.97 16.97 22.95
CA ALA A 552 14.14 15.91 22.41
C ALA A 552 13.92 14.75 23.40
N ASP A 553 14.74 14.67 24.45
CA ASP A 553 14.64 13.64 25.49
C ASP A 553 13.30 13.78 26.27
N PRO A 554 12.44 12.74 26.27
CA PRO A 554 11.15 12.74 26.97
C PRO A 554 11.26 12.91 28.49
N ARG A 555 12.42 12.63 29.11
CA ARG A 555 12.62 12.75 30.56
C ARG A 555 12.75 14.20 31.04
N ARG A 556 12.96 15.15 30.13
CA ARG A 556 13.07 16.56 30.51
C ARG A 556 11.70 17.11 30.90
N PRO A 557 11.51 17.63 32.13
CA PRO A 557 10.23 18.19 32.58
C PRO A 557 9.74 19.31 31.65
N ALA A 558 10.66 20.13 31.15
CA ALA A 558 10.38 21.20 30.20
C ALA A 558 9.76 20.68 28.89
N ARG A 559 10.21 19.53 28.37
CA ARG A 559 9.63 18.92 27.17
C ARG A 559 8.24 18.37 27.44
N PHE A 560 8.04 17.71 28.59
CA PHE A 560 6.71 17.22 28.98
C PHE A 560 5.70 18.38 29.06
N LEU A 561 6.08 19.47 29.72
CA LEU A 561 5.26 20.68 29.82
C LEU A 561 5.03 21.32 28.46
N HIS A 562 6.09 21.50 27.65
CA HIS A 562 5.99 22.03 26.30
C HIS A 562 5.05 21.19 25.41
N ARG A 563 5.17 19.85 25.43
CA ARG A 563 4.30 18.95 24.67
C ARG A 563 2.87 18.98 25.18
N ARG A 564 2.65 19.10 26.48
CA ARG A 564 1.30 19.29 27.06
C ARG A 564 0.67 20.60 26.61
N LEU A 565 1.40 21.71 26.71
CA LEU A 565 0.95 23.04 26.29
C LEU A 565 0.72 23.11 24.78
N TYR A 566 1.64 22.56 23.99
CA TYR A 566 1.50 22.45 22.54
C TYR A 566 0.28 21.61 22.17
N ASN A 567 0.10 20.42 22.75
CA ASN A 567 -1.06 19.57 22.49
C ASN A 567 -2.37 20.24 22.95
N LEU A 568 -2.33 21.04 24.02
CA LEU A 568 -3.46 21.83 24.49
C LEU A 568 -3.82 22.94 23.50
N ALA A 569 -2.83 23.71 23.06
CA ALA A 569 -2.99 24.75 22.04
C ALA A 569 -3.36 24.16 20.67
N TRP A 570 -2.87 22.97 20.33
CA TRP A 570 -3.22 22.22 19.12
C TRP A 570 -4.69 21.79 19.15
N ARG A 571 -5.38 21.80 20.29
CA ARG A 571 -6.84 21.60 20.35
C ARG A 571 -7.62 22.79 19.79
N LEU A 572 -7.01 23.97 19.70
CA LEU A 572 -7.61 25.19 19.15
C LEU A 572 -7.49 25.19 17.62
N ARG A 573 -8.64 25.12 16.93
CA ARG A 573 -8.73 25.08 15.46
C ARG A 573 -7.97 26.20 14.73
N PRO A 574 -7.99 27.48 15.16
CA PRO A 574 -7.26 28.53 14.43
C PRO A 574 -5.74 28.37 14.49
N LEU A 575 -5.20 27.75 15.53
CA LEU A 575 -3.75 27.58 15.69
C LEU A 575 -3.18 26.51 14.75
N ARG A 576 -3.93 25.43 14.45
CA ARG A 576 -3.42 24.30 13.61
C ARG A 576 -3.01 24.68 12.20
N GLY A 577 -3.67 25.69 11.62
CA GLY A 577 -3.36 26.18 10.27
C GLY A 577 -2.22 27.20 10.25
N ALA A 578 -1.86 27.74 11.42
CA ALA A 578 -0.89 28.82 11.51
C ALA A 578 0.54 28.27 11.48
N ALA A 579 1.33 28.72 10.51
CA ALA A 579 2.72 28.30 10.33
C ALA A 579 3.58 28.57 11.58
N TRP A 580 3.39 29.73 12.23
CA TRP A 580 4.08 30.07 13.48
C TRP A 580 3.78 29.08 14.61
N PHE A 581 2.55 28.59 14.70
CA PHE A 581 2.17 27.62 15.72
C PHE A 581 2.73 26.24 15.40
N ARG A 582 2.72 25.81 14.13
CA ARG A 582 3.38 24.56 13.71
C ARG A 582 4.88 24.57 14.03
N ALA A 583 5.54 25.72 13.88
CA ALA A 583 6.94 25.90 14.25
C ALA A 583 7.22 25.72 15.76
N LEU A 584 6.20 25.84 16.62
CA LEU A 584 6.29 25.56 18.05
C LEU A 584 6.17 24.06 18.39
N ALA A 585 6.06 23.16 17.41
CA ALA A 585 5.96 21.72 17.69
C ALA A 585 7.13 21.24 18.56
N PRO A 586 6.87 20.37 19.57
CA PRO A 586 7.91 19.74 20.35
C PRO A 586 8.89 19.04 19.41
N ARG A 587 10.15 19.47 19.47
CA ARG A 587 11.18 19.06 18.53
C ARG A 587 11.43 17.56 18.62
N CYS A 588 11.53 16.84 17.52
CA CYS A 588 11.94 15.44 17.53
C CYS A 588 13.43 15.34 17.18
N SER A 589 14.12 14.36 17.75
CA SER A 589 15.45 13.97 17.29
C SER A 589 15.35 13.30 15.91
N PRO A 590 16.47 13.11 15.20
CA PRO A 590 16.52 12.28 14.02
C PRO A 590 15.95 10.87 14.29
N ASN A 591 15.25 10.33 13.30
CA ASN A 591 14.71 8.96 13.33
C ASN A 591 15.83 7.95 13.10
N LEU A 592 15.85 6.88 13.89
CA LEU A 592 16.80 5.78 13.78
C LEU A 592 16.22 4.57 13.02
N THR A 593 14.91 4.48 12.79
CA THR A 593 14.34 3.34 12.04
C THR A 593 14.56 3.52 10.54
N LYS A 594 15.21 2.55 9.91
CA LYS A 594 15.41 2.44 8.46
C LYS A 594 14.89 1.09 7.96
N VAL A 595 14.60 0.99 6.66
CA VAL A 595 14.23 -0.24 5.97
C VAL A 595 15.11 -0.36 4.71
N PRO A 596 16.40 -0.75 4.88
CA PRO A 596 17.38 -0.69 3.80
C PRO A 596 17.23 -1.81 2.77
N LEU A 597 16.75 -2.99 3.14
CA LEU A 597 16.62 -4.14 2.23
C LEU A 597 15.14 -4.35 1.91
N VAL A 598 14.79 -4.30 0.63
CA VAL A 598 13.41 -4.27 0.15
C VAL A 598 13.24 -5.15 -1.08
N ARG A 599 12.17 -5.94 -1.11
CA ARG A 599 11.69 -6.67 -2.28
C ARG A 599 10.89 -5.72 -3.16
N TRP A 600 11.51 -5.21 -4.23
CA TRP A 600 10.86 -4.19 -5.06
C TRP A 600 9.80 -4.85 -5.97
N ARG A 601 8.55 -4.41 -5.83
CA ARG A 601 7.40 -4.88 -6.59
C ARG A 601 6.59 -3.71 -7.13
N GLU A 602 5.62 -4.02 -7.99
CA GLU A 602 4.66 -3.02 -8.43
C GLU A 602 3.93 -2.38 -7.23
N GLY A 603 3.88 -1.05 -7.23
CA GLY A 603 3.31 -0.24 -6.15
C GLY A 603 4.22 -0.06 -4.92
N ALA A 604 5.44 -0.60 -4.90
CA ALA A 604 6.45 -0.23 -3.92
C ALA A 604 6.85 1.24 -4.10
N ARG A 605 7.07 1.96 -3.00
CA ARG A 605 7.46 3.38 -3.04
C ARG A 605 8.18 3.78 -1.76
N LEU A 606 9.29 4.51 -1.89
CA LEU A 606 9.90 5.26 -0.79
C LEU A 606 9.14 6.58 -0.61
N ILE A 607 8.76 6.90 0.63
CA ILE A 607 8.01 8.11 0.99
C ILE A 607 8.95 9.14 1.63
N ALA A 608 9.80 8.70 2.54
CA ALA A 608 10.83 9.53 3.17
C ALA A 608 12.12 8.73 3.28
N SER A 609 12.88 8.70 2.19
CA SER A 609 14.04 7.81 2.02
C SER A 609 13.66 6.37 2.44
N THR A 610 14.57 5.63 3.06
CA THR A 610 14.33 4.30 3.63
C THR A 610 13.69 4.34 5.02
N HIS A 611 13.30 5.51 5.56
CA HIS A 611 12.63 5.61 6.85
C HIS A 611 11.13 5.30 6.79
N MET A 612 10.50 5.61 5.65
CA MET A 612 9.07 5.39 5.44
C MET A 612 8.81 4.97 4.00
N LEU A 613 8.01 3.91 3.84
CA LEU A 613 7.68 3.33 2.55
C LEU A 613 6.16 3.15 2.41
N ALA A 614 5.72 2.94 1.17
CA ALA A 614 4.46 2.27 0.91
C ALA A 614 4.45 0.90 1.62
N PRO A 615 3.28 0.41 2.04
CA PRO A 615 3.23 -0.76 2.90
C PRO A 615 3.78 -2.01 2.23
N MET A 616 4.53 -2.76 3.02
CA MET A 616 5.18 -4.00 2.64
C MET A 616 4.84 -5.09 3.64
N ALA A 617 4.82 -6.33 3.17
CA ALA A 617 4.67 -7.48 4.05
C ALA A 617 5.94 -7.64 4.92
N MET A 618 5.77 -7.80 6.22
CA MET A 618 6.83 -8.21 7.13
C MET A 618 6.30 -9.34 8.01
N ALA A 619 6.98 -10.48 7.98
CA ALA A 619 6.64 -11.60 8.84
C ALA A 619 6.86 -11.24 10.31
N ALA A 620 5.92 -11.65 11.17
CA ALA A 620 6.07 -11.46 12.61
C ALA A 620 7.28 -12.25 13.12
N GLY A 621 8.15 -11.59 13.89
CA GLY A 621 9.33 -12.23 14.46
C GLY A 621 10.46 -12.54 13.49
N GLN A 622 10.41 -12.04 12.24
CA GLN A 622 11.56 -12.09 11.32
C GLN A 622 12.81 -11.43 11.92
N PRO A 623 14.02 -11.77 11.45
CA PRO A 623 15.24 -11.08 11.87
C PRO A 623 15.20 -9.58 11.54
N THR A 624 15.97 -8.79 12.29
CA THR A 624 16.16 -7.35 12.04
C THR A 624 17.64 -7.02 11.93
N GLY A 625 17.96 -5.94 11.22
CA GLY A 625 19.34 -5.46 11.04
C GLY A 625 19.68 -4.22 11.86
N VAL A 626 20.93 -3.78 11.72
CA VAL A 626 21.44 -2.48 12.12
C VAL A 626 22.18 -1.87 10.92
N LEU A 627 21.99 -0.58 10.70
CA LEU A 627 22.83 0.21 9.80
C LEU A 627 23.86 0.92 10.67
N LEU A 628 25.11 0.49 10.62
CA LEU A 628 26.21 1.25 11.20
C LEU A 628 26.42 2.50 10.34
N HIS A 629 26.43 3.67 10.96
CA HIS A 629 26.37 4.96 10.28
C HIS A 629 27.59 5.81 10.62
N PHE A 630 28.40 6.08 9.60
CA PHE A 630 29.73 6.68 9.68
C PHE A 630 29.71 8.15 9.27
N LYS A 631 28.80 8.89 9.91
CA LYS A 631 28.66 10.33 9.70
C LYS A 631 29.84 11.12 10.27
N PHE A 632 30.40 10.66 11.39
CA PHE A 632 31.40 11.37 12.17
C PHE A 632 32.83 10.97 11.76
N LEU A 633 33.27 11.47 10.61
CA LEU A 633 34.66 11.36 10.15
C LEU A 633 35.33 12.73 10.08
N GLN A 634 36.59 12.80 9.62
CA GLN A 634 37.38 14.02 9.58
C GLN A 634 36.79 15.13 8.70
N ASP A 635 35.99 14.78 7.70
CA ASP A 635 35.34 15.72 6.78
C ASP A 635 33.95 16.19 7.27
N PHE A 636 33.51 15.75 8.45
CA PHE A 636 32.17 16.05 8.99
C PHE A 636 31.88 17.56 9.06
N HIS A 637 32.86 18.36 9.47
CA HIS A 637 32.72 19.82 9.53
C HIS A 637 32.50 20.43 8.14
N ALA A 638 33.32 20.07 7.16
CA ALA A 638 33.20 20.56 5.78
C ALA A 638 31.86 20.15 5.16
N ARG A 639 31.42 18.90 5.39
CA ARG A 639 30.11 18.41 4.95
C ARG A 639 28.96 19.19 5.59
N ALA A 640 29.06 19.53 6.87
CA ALA A 640 28.03 20.30 7.56
C ALA A 640 27.94 21.74 7.04
N LEU A 641 29.07 22.37 6.70
CA LEU A 641 29.09 23.71 6.08
C LEU A 641 28.43 23.69 4.69
N ASP A 642 28.82 22.74 3.84
CA ASP A 642 28.25 22.59 2.50
C ASP A 642 26.73 22.30 2.55
N ALA A 643 26.31 21.44 3.49
CA ALA A 643 24.90 21.14 3.74
C ALA A 643 24.07 22.37 4.11
N VAL A 644 24.62 23.28 4.94
CA VAL A 644 23.93 24.52 5.33
C VAL A 644 23.93 25.53 4.19
N ALA A 645 25.06 25.70 3.48
CA ALA A 645 25.18 26.65 2.38
C ALA A 645 24.21 26.36 1.22
N ARG A 646 23.93 25.08 0.94
CA ARG A 646 23.08 24.66 -0.18
C ARG A 646 21.58 24.60 0.13
N GLY A 647 21.17 24.66 1.40
CA GLY A 647 19.77 24.45 1.80
C GLY A 647 19.19 23.10 1.35
N ALA A 648 20.05 22.12 1.06
CA ALA A 648 19.70 20.90 0.32
C ALA A 648 19.30 19.71 1.24
N HIS A 649 19.00 19.96 2.51
CA HIS A 649 18.63 18.91 3.47
C HIS A 649 17.25 19.12 4.08
N PHE A 650 16.66 18.00 4.53
CA PHE A 650 15.36 17.96 5.19
C PHE A 650 15.27 18.96 6.35
N ASP A 651 14.13 19.64 6.47
CA ASP A 651 13.85 20.66 7.51
C ASP A 651 14.80 21.88 7.48
N ASP A 652 15.12 22.41 6.28
CA ASP A 652 15.93 23.64 6.09
C ASP A 652 17.35 23.56 6.71
N SER A 653 18.02 22.42 6.53
CA SER A 653 19.37 22.14 7.08
C SER A 653 19.49 22.35 8.60
N ARG A 654 18.37 22.28 9.34
CA ARG A 654 18.30 22.52 10.78
C ARG A 654 19.21 21.60 11.60
N GLU A 655 19.29 20.33 11.22
CA GLU A 655 20.17 19.35 11.86
C GLU A 655 21.64 19.76 11.70
N TYR A 656 22.06 20.14 10.49
CA TYR A 656 23.43 20.57 10.20
C TYR A 656 23.81 21.91 10.86
N ARG A 657 22.89 22.87 10.99
CA ARG A 657 23.14 24.10 11.76
C ARG A 657 23.48 23.80 13.23
N ARG A 658 22.86 22.77 13.83
CA ARG A 658 23.18 22.35 15.21
C ARG A 658 24.50 21.62 15.30
N TYR A 659 24.86 20.86 14.27
CA TYR A 659 26.18 20.24 14.19
C TYR A 659 27.28 21.29 14.18
N LEU A 660 27.14 22.32 13.35
CA LEU A 660 28.07 23.45 13.31
C LEU A 660 28.14 24.17 14.66
N ALA A 661 27.00 24.41 15.32
CA ALA A 661 26.99 25.04 16.63
C ALA A 661 27.71 24.21 17.71
N ALA A 662 27.53 22.88 17.69
CA ALA A 662 28.21 21.98 18.62
C ALA A 662 29.72 21.87 18.34
N LEU A 663 30.12 21.82 17.07
CA LEU A 663 31.53 21.84 16.65
C LEU A 663 32.21 23.17 17.02
N ALA A 664 31.51 24.29 16.88
CA ALA A 664 32.03 25.61 17.26
C ALA A 664 32.23 25.75 18.78
N ALA A 665 31.41 25.05 19.57
CA ALA A 665 31.49 25.07 21.03
C ALA A 665 32.62 24.19 21.60
N ASP A 666 33.05 23.16 20.86
CA ASP A 666 34.13 22.26 21.25
C ASP A 666 35.03 21.95 20.04
N PRO A 667 36.17 22.66 19.89
CA PRO A 667 37.11 22.44 18.79
C PRO A 667 37.77 21.04 18.79
N GLN A 668 37.83 20.36 19.94
CA GLN A 668 38.35 18.99 20.02
C GLN A 668 37.29 17.94 19.68
N PHE A 669 36.00 18.31 19.77
CA PHE A 669 34.81 17.53 19.47
C PHE A 669 34.98 16.01 19.62
N ARG A 670 35.20 15.56 20.85
CA ARG A 670 35.38 14.14 21.16
C ARG A 670 34.04 13.50 21.53
N LEU A 671 33.62 12.50 20.74
CA LEU A 671 32.39 11.74 20.99
C LEU A 671 32.61 10.55 21.94
N HIS A 672 33.84 10.02 21.99
CA HIS A 672 34.21 8.90 22.85
C HIS A 672 34.18 9.28 24.35
N GLY A 673 33.53 8.44 25.15
CA GLY A 673 33.40 8.64 26.59
C GLY A 673 33.01 7.37 27.34
N PRO A 674 32.61 7.47 28.63
CA PRO A 674 32.35 6.30 29.48
C PRO A 674 31.20 5.38 29.02
N ARG A 675 30.36 5.85 28.09
CA ARG A 675 29.23 5.09 27.53
C ARG A 675 29.56 4.44 26.18
N SER A 676 30.74 4.72 25.64
CA SER A 676 31.17 4.20 24.35
C SER A 676 31.55 2.74 24.47
N VAL A 677 31.15 1.95 23.49
CA VAL A 677 31.43 0.52 23.37
C VAL A 677 32.05 0.30 21.99
N GLY A 678 33.14 -0.47 21.93
CA GLY A 678 33.74 -0.88 20.66
C GLY A 678 32.88 -1.96 19.99
N TYR A 679 32.62 -1.79 18.69
CA TYR A 679 31.91 -2.76 17.88
C TYR A 679 32.74 -4.04 17.69
N SER A 680 32.13 -5.19 17.95
CA SER A 680 32.79 -6.50 17.86
C SER A 680 32.00 -7.53 17.05
N GLY A 681 30.99 -7.11 16.29
CA GLY A 681 30.18 -7.99 15.42
C GLY A 681 28.67 -8.05 15.73
N PRO A 682 27.87 -8.72 14.88
CA PRO A 682 26.41 -8.83 15.00
C PRO A 682 25.94 -9.43 16.34
N ASP A 683 26.68 -10.40 16.89
CA ASP A 683 26.30 -11.07 18.13
C ASP A 683 26.33 -10.12 19.34
N GLN A 684 27.21 -9.13 19.30
CA GLN A 684 27.21 -8.06 20.30
C GLN A 684 25.93 -7.24 20.22
N LEU A 685 25.49 -6.89 19.00
CA LEU A 685 24.26 -6.11 18.79
C LEU A 685 23.01 -6.90 19.18
N LEU A 686 23.01 -8.22 19.01
CA LEU A 686 21.97 -9.12 19.53
C LEU A 686 21.92 -9.11 21.06
N ARG A 687 23.07 -9.26 21.73
CA ARG A 687 23.14 -9.21 23.21
C ARG A 687 22.70 -7.86 23.77
N LEU A 688 22.96 -6.76 23.06
CA LEU A 688 22.53 -5.42 23.42
C LEU A 688 21.05 -5.15 23.08
N GLY A 689 20.35 -6.08 22.44
CA GLY A 689 18.94 -5.93 22.05
C GLY A 689 18.70 -4.91 20.94
N LEU A 690 19.74 -4.54 20.17
CA LEU A 690 19.64 -3.61 19.05
C LEU A 690 19.20 -4.31 17.76
N MET A 691 19.33 -5.62 17.72
CA MET A 691 18.87 -6.50 16.65
C MET A 691 18.11 -7.69 17.23
N ARG A 692 17.34 -8.36 16.38
CA ARG A 692 16.65 -9.61 16.71
C ARG A 692 17.04 -10.68 15.73
N ASP A 693 17.21 -11.88 16.26
CA ASP A 693 17.32 -13.11 15.48
C ASP A 693 15.99 -13.88 15.58
N SER A 694 15.76 -14.83 14.67
CA SER A 694 14.62 -15.73 14.71
C SER A 694 15.09 -17.18 14.70
N GLU A 695 14.33 -18.10 15.29
CA GLU A 695 14.69 -19.53 15.25
C GLU A 695 14.70 -20.08 13.82
N ALA A 696 13.73 -19.67 13.01
CA ALA A 696 13.66 -20.02 11.60
C ALA A 696 14.87 -19.48 10.81
N TRP A 697 15.35 -18.26 11.11
CA TRP A 697 16.54 -17.71 10.47
C TRP A 697 17.82 -18.40 10.95
N ARG A 698 17.95 -18.70 12.25
CA ARG A 698 19.09 -19.46 12.76
C ARG A 698 19.24 -20.83 12.09
N THR A 699 18.12 -21.53 11.89
CA THR A 699 18.09 -22.83 11.21
C THR A 699 18.45 -22.68 9.73
N ALA A 700 17.75 -21.80 9.00
CA ALA A 700 18.02 -21.56 7.58
C ALA A 700 19.45 -21.06 7.32
N ARG A 701 19.98 -20.25 8.25
CA ARG A 701 21.38 -19.81 8.21
C ARG A 701 22.31 -21.00 8.36
N ALA A 702 22.12 -21.85 9.38
CA ALA A 702 22.91 -23.06 9.65
C ALA A 702 22.91 -24.04 8.46
N ASP A 703 21.75 -24.24 7.83
CA ASP A 703 21.59 -25.13 6.67
C ASP A 703 22.39 -24.58 5.46
N ALA A 704 22.31 -23.27 5.22
CA ALA A 704 23.11 -22.61 4.18
C ALA A 704 24.63 -22.71 4.43
N GLU A 705 25.06 -22.97 5.66
CA GLU A 705 26.47 -23.21 6.02
C GLU A 705 26.93 -24.61 5.62
N CYS A 706 26.04 -25.59 5.69
CA CYS A 706 26.35 -26.99 5.39
C CYS A 706 26.39 -27.27 3.88
N ASP A 707 25.57 -26.56 3.09
CA ASP A 707 25.36 -26.82 1.66
C ASP A 707 26.37 -26.18 0.70
N GLY A 708 27.42 -25.51 1.18
CA GLY A 708 28.54 -25.06 0.34
C GLY A 708 28.16 -24.14 -0.85
N GLY A 709 27.04 -23.41 -0.77
CA GLY A 709 26.69 -22.37 -1.75
C GLY A 709 26.04 -22.84 -3.06
N ALA A 710 25.47 -24.05 -3.15
CA ALA A 710 24.63 -24.43 -4.29
C ALA A 710 23.13 -24.08 -4.04
N PRO A 711 22.40 -23.54 -5.03
CA PRO A 711 21.00 -23.14 -4.82
C PRO A 711 20.08 -24.37 -4.71
N HIS A 712 19.52 -24.61 -3.53
CA HIS A 712 18.43 -25.56 -3.35
C HIS A 712 17.13 -24.92 -3.89
N VAL A 713 16.67 -25.36 -5.06
CA VAL A 713 15.28 -25.14 -5.48
C VAL A 713 14.42 -26.09 -4.64
N PRO A 714 13.46 -25.61 -3.82
CA PRO A 714 12.62 -26.54 -3.07
C PRO A 714 11.69 -27.26 -4.05
N ALA A 715 11.76 -28.58 -4.05
CA ALA A 715 10.81 -29.44 -4.75
C ALA A 715 9.40 -29.12 -4.24
N ARG A 716 8.48 -28.83 -5.18
CA ARG A 716 7.06 -28.70 -4.89
C ARG A 716 6.59 -30.02 -4.27
N HIS A 717 6.27 -30.03 -2.98
CA HIS A 717 5.55 -31.13 -2.37
C HIS A 717 4.20 -31.28 -3.06
N ALA A 718 4.11 -32.27 -3.94
CA ALA A 718 2.86 -32.91 -4.30
C ALA A 718 2.38 -33.65 -3.05
N LEU A 719 1.40 -33.09 -2.34
CA LEU A 719 0.61 -33.86 -1.38
C LEU A 719 -0.32 -34.77 -2.17
N GLY A 720 0.19 -35.96 -2.49
CA GLY A 720 -0.61 -37.11 -2.86
C GLY A 720 -1.37 -37.62 -1.64
N ALA A 721 -2.66 -37.83 -1.82
CA ALA A 721 -3.50 -38.58 -0.91
C ALA A 721 -2.99 -40.01 -0.80
N GLU A 722 -2.83 -40.54 0.43
CA GLU A 722 -3.01 -41.94 0.80
C GLU A 722 -2.67 -42.13 2.29
N GLY A 723 -3.48 -42.90 3.03
CA GLY A 723 -3.09 -43.42 4.35
C GLY A 723 -4.05 -43.21 5.52
N LEU A 724 -5.35 -43.49 5.37
CA LEU A 724 -6.20 -43.89 6.50
C LEU A 724 -6.47 -45.39 6.37
N ALA A 725 -5.67 -46.23 7.03
CA ALA A 725 -6.05 -47.60 7.36
C ALA A 725 -5.13 -48.20 8.43
N LYS A 726 -5.77 -48.63 9.52
CA LYS A 726 -5.38 -49.71 10.44
C LYS A 726 -4.20 -49.45 11.37
N GLU A 727 -4.51 -49.29 12.65
CA GLU A 727 -3.97 -50.17 13.68
C GLU A 727 -5.09 -50.49 14.67
N GLY A 728 -5.42 -51.77 14.76
CA GLY A 728 -6.11 -52.37 15.87
C GLY A 728 -5.21 -53.47 16.41
N THR A 729 -4.78 -53.31 17.66
CA THR A 729 -4.57 -54.32 18.71
C THR A 729 -4.37 -53.57 20.00
#